data_AF-A0AAJ0SC49-F1
#
_entry.id   AF-A0AAJ0SC49-F1
#
_cell.length_a   1.000
_cell.length_b   1.000
_cell.length_c   1.000
_cell.angle_alpha   90.00
_cell.angle_beta   90.00
_cell.angle_gamma   90.00
#
_symmetry.space_group_name_H-M   'P 1'
#
loop_
_entity.id
_entity.type
_entity.pdbx_description
1 polymer ?
#
loop_
_entity_poly.entity_id
_entity_poly.type
_entity_poly.pdbx_seq_one_letter_code
_entity_poly.pdbx_strand_id
1 'polypeptide(L)'
;MTNCFKKHWFLIIGILLLSNYSIGQTFISFSPLEPSPIKENGRPFRVRINSTSEVAAACTAKIITLEIGDLTYTPGSNFNLPPGIVITEAVNNGKTVLTISGFVNDGKQGESLTMDIAMQFKPGICDDVTQEIVATTTNIGCTVVSEQKGSIEVTARTANPVRVSLSLLTSVSQPVCPRQVLRYQVQVYNDGNKGFNINNAKVNIELDKCATVLGVYKNNTYIPVDNVSISTAGNIQKILFDTPDIVLSPATSNVVYDFFITYPCLDGENDCVSGQKVITAYVTGKKKDCQLQYTETAKSSSYLQTSVNPATCSNVNCATGETGGEGQLEAITISSTGNLPCPSCPQNDPIFLIYFNMPPFHPAYDNRVFVIDIPIGVKVSSASRYQTACGTLYEVNYIDAAGNKQSTPFPGSLTRKVEFKTSCTISAPQTSFWLNLKYDELAIQPAPWNLTFKLNFSSSGKTIFEGNTSRTVDSCNPNLSIYNQVRKATQNYENNFNASAVPGELMIYRQRINNNGTGDTNNSVTVKLDNRLVYEGGFRYIYDNYNNYESDQFKRLEGNPSFYIPELGTVNVSTPVYGEPGTVTMSGFNFPCSKKYLFIEFNVRVKNNVIADAQIPIVTRVYGSRPYGQPQDNIITISSFTYVKSKMFVKCGLANEWNDTGINVKNGEVVDFKMQFSNAGSTPVVLSELINLRPQIGDFFEFGSNPRNSTLNINYNCDLPKAFLNSATALSANFTYANNDVSMDRDMFCPPKSSGNLPNWTSSCDNSNWFRATFLNNLTLLPGDYVDVIFKGRVTGTEGKAFNSFSFRVGGCNILSANSNKLTLENNNTGVGCNSCTLTNPHAAEMKTLFENLMKNILTRKINGESDAQINGSAPAELLVLRPYISSGGGNKIYNFVSTKNAQNKITSVKFSFTADSQNDVWFVEENGLIYNPEVGFIDPSYLKIDTTLYISSEQYLTTCRKTLDNNGGITADCNSKTQVRHIDFCPSRFCSPINSEIKIGD
;
A
#
# COMPACT_ATOMS: atom_id res chain seq x y z
N MET A 1 35.27 -58.36 -34.20
CA MET A 1 36.65 -58.39 -34.70
C MET A 1 37.56 -57.86 -33.59
N THR A 2 38.06 -58.69 -32.68
CA THR A 2 39.28 -59.53 -32.74
C THR A 2 40.61 -58.76 -32.76
N ASN A 3 41.37 -58.95 -31.65
CA ASN A 3 42.83 -58.90 -31.50
C ASN A 3 43.52 -57.51 -31.65
N CYS A 4 44.43 -57.07 -30.76
CA CYS A 4 45.48 -57.85 -30.12
C CYS A 4 46.01 -57.18 -28.82
N PHE A 5 45.81 -57.85 -27.69
CA PHE A 5 46.60 -57.72 -26.45
C PHE A 5 47.76 -58.73 -26.53
N LYS A 6 49.00 -58.32 -26.25
CA LYS A 6 50.06 -59.10 -25.55
C LYS A 6 51.42 -58.39 -25.60
N LYS A 7 51.86 -57.84 -24.46
CA LYS A 7 53.18 -58.05 -23.83
C LYS A 7 53.39 -57.11 -22.63
N HIS A 8 52.83 -57.50 -21.48
CA HIS A 8 53.15 -56.95 -20.15
C HIS A 8 53.61 -58.09 -19.24
N TRP A 9 54.81 -58.62 -19.39
CA TRP A 9 55.31 -59.73 -18.55
C TRP A 9 56.83 -59.72 -18.34
N PHE A 10 57.46 -58.55 -18.18
CA PHE A 10 58.92 -58.48 -17.88
C PHE A 10 59.39 -57.40 -16.88
N LEU A 11 58.50 -56.67 -16.20
CA LEU A 11 58.93 -55.57 -15.32
C LEU A 11 58.45 -55.68 -13.86
N ILE A 12 58.30 -56.91 -13.33
CA ILE A 12 57.79 -57.14 -11.96
C ILE A 12 58.80 -57.91 -11.05
N ILE A 13 59.96 -58.34 -11.55
CA ILE A 13 60.92 -59.14 -10.75
C ILE A 13 62.18 -58.34 -10.31
N GLY A 14 62.24 -57.03 -10.58
CA GLY A 14 63.33 -56.15 -10.11
C GLY A 14 63.04 -55.38 -8.82
N ILE A 15 61.83 -55.49 -8.24
CA ILE A 15 61.32 -54.57 -7.19
C ILE A 15 61.36 -55.20 -5.77
N LEU A 16 61.96 -56.38 -5.57
CA LEU A 16 61.88 -57.12 -4.30
C LEU A 16 63.20 -57.44 -3.58
N LEU A 17 64.32 -56.77 -3.88
CA LEU A 17 65.61 -57.02 -3.20
C LEU A 17 66.44 -55.78 -2.82
N LEU A 18 65.82 -54.61 -2.54
CA LEU A 18 66.48 -53.49 -1.85
C LEU A 18 65.48 -52.74 -0.94
N SER A 19 64.80 -53.45 -0.05
CA SER A 19 64.10 -52.87 1.11
C SER A 19 65.00 -52.93 2.34
N ASN A 20 65.84 -51.90 2.53
CA ASN A 20 66.39 -51.43 3.81
C ASN A 20 67.38 -50.26 3.56
N TYR A 21 66.89 -49.19 2.92
CA TYR A 21 67.51 -47.86 3.06
C TYR A 21 66.50 -46.98 3.79
N SER A 22 66.81 -46.64 5.04
CA SER A 22 66.26 -45.46 5.69
C SER A 22 66.59 -44.26 4.80
N ILE A 23 65.61 -43.65 4.15
CA ILE A 23 65.81 -42.39 3.44
C ILE A 23 66.17 -41.36 4.52
N GLY A 24 67.44 -40.97 4.61
CA GLY A 24 67.88 -39.90 5.49
C GLY A 24 67.10 -38.64 5.14
N GLN A 25 66.36 -38.08 6.11
CA GLN A 25 65.71 -36.79 5.90
C GLN A 25 66.80 -35.72 5.69
N THR A 26 66.75 -34.99 4.58
CA THR A 26 67.69 -33.88 4.35
C THR A 26 67.39 -32.75 5.34
N PHE A 27 68.44 -32.15 5.89
CA PHE A 27 68.37 -31.12 6.91
C PHE A 27 67.55 -29.89 6.46
N ILE A 28 67.64 -29.54 5.18
CA ILE A 28 66.83 -28.51 4.52
C ILE A 28 66.23 -29.08 3.23
N SER A 29 64.98 -28.72 2.92
CA SER A 29 64.27 -29.09 1.68
C SER A 29 63.14 -28.10 1.40
N PHE A 30 62.54 -28.15 0.20
CA PHE A 30 61.25 -27.47 -0.01
C PHE A 30 60.12 -28.23 0.67
N SER A 31 59.08 -27.52 1.11
CA SER A 31 57.89 -28.16 1.69
C SER A 31 57.27 -29.17 0.70
N PRO A 32 56.79 -30.35 1.13
CA PRO A 32 56.20 -31.36 0.24
C PRO A 32 54.99 -30.87 -0.56
N LEU A 33 54.33 -29.80 -0.09
CA LEU A 33 53.22 -29.16 -0.78
C LEU A 33 53.68 -28.35 -2.01
N GLU A 34 54.96 -27.94 -2.04
CA GLU A 34 55.55 -27.14 -3.12
C GLU A 34 57.00 -27.61 -3.38
N PRO A 35 57.21 -28.83 -3.90
CA PRO A 35 58.54 -29.43 -3.98
C PRO A 35 59.43 -28.83 -5.09
N SER A 36 58.85 -28.07 -6.02
CA SER A 36 59.56 -27.46 -7.16
C SER A 36 60.57 -26.40 -6.69
N PRO A 37 61.82 -26.40 -7.21
CA PRO A 37 62.79 -25.33 -6.96
C PRO A 37 62.45 -24.04 -7.72
N ILE A 38 61.56 -24.09 -8.71
CA ILE A 38 61.08 -22.91 -9.45
C ILE A 38 59.91 -22.29 -8.70
N LYS A 39 60.02 -21.02 -8.33
CA LYS A 39 59.03 -20.27 -7.53
C LYS A 39 58.61 -18.97 -8.20
N GLU A 40 57.33 -18.63 -8.02
CA GLU A 40 56.76 -17.40 -8.59
C GLU A 40 57.25 -16.14 -7.86
N ASN A 41 57.64 -15.11 -8.62
CA ASN A 41 58.06 -13.83 -8.06
C ASN A 41 56.92 -13.13 -7.30
N GLY A 42 57.23 -12.60 -6.11
CA GLY A 42 56.25 -11.96 -5.24
C GLY A 42 55.22 -12.91 -4.61
N ARG A 43 55.42 -14.23 -4.72
CA ARG A 43 54.58 -15.25 -4.06
C ARG A 43 55.37 -15.96 -2.95
N PRO A 44 54.83 -16.05 -1.72
CA PRO A 44 55.47 -16.84 -0.66
C PRO A 44 55.56 -18.32 -1.01
N PHE A 45 56.72 -18.91 -0.76
CA PHE A 45 56.96 -20.34 -0.80
C PHE A 45 57.63 -20.81 0.50
N ARG A 46 57.61 -22.13 0.74
CA ARG A 46 58.03 -22.70 2.03
C ARG A 46 59.28 -23.56 1.92
N VAL A 47 60.21 -23.31 2.84
CA VAL A 47 61.41 -24.11 3.07
C VAL A 47 61.25 -24.86 4.39
N ARG A 48 61.42 -26.18 4.34
CA ARG A 48 61.36 -27.08 5.48
C ARG A 48 62.75 -27.31 6.07
N ILE A 49 62.88 -27.14 7.38
CA ILE A 49 64.06 -27.50 8.16
C ILE A 49 63.71 -28.71 9.03
N ASN A 50 64.47 -29.79 8.90
CA ASN A 50 64.38 -30.98 9.73
C ASN A 50 65.64 -31.05 10.62
N SER A 51 65.58 -30.45 11.80
CA SER A 51 66.70 -30.47 12.75
C SER A 51 66.49 -31.59 13.77
N THR A 52 67.53 -32.38 14.03
CA THR A 52 67.53 -33.24 15.22
C THR A 52 67.55 -32.36 16.48
N SER A 53 66.74 -32.71 17.48
CA SER A 53 66.66 -31.98 18.76
C SER A 53 67.85 -32.24 19.68
N GLU A 54 68.75 -33.16 19.31
CA GLU A 54 69.95 -33.47 20.08
C GLU A 54 70.87 -32.23 20.17
N VAL A 55 70.70 -31.48 21.24
CA VAL A 55 71.78 -30.64 21.78
C VAL A 55 72.76 -31.62 22.42
N ALA A 56 74.02 -31.65 21.93
CA ALA A 56 75.02 -32.56 22.48
C ALA A 56 75.07 -32.39 24.01
N ALA A 57 75.15 -33.49 24.78
CA ALA A 57 74.93 -33.48 26.24
C ALA A 57 75.80 -32.47 27.01
N ALA A 58 76.93 -32.04 26.44
CA ALA A 58 77.83 -31.04 26.98
C ALA A 58 77.43 -29.57 26.69
N CYS A 59 76.39 -29.31 25.89
CA CYS A 59 75.98 -28.00 25.36
C CYS A 59 74.68 -27.51 26.01
N THR A 60 74.52 -26.19 26.12
CA THR A 60 73.35 -25.57 26.76
C THR A 60 72.22 -25.28 25.78
N ALA A 61 72.53 -24.94 24.53
CA ALA A 61 71.56 -24.60 23.50
C ALA A 61 72.08 -24.86 22.06
N LYS A 62 71.17 -24.79 21.08
CA LYS A 62 71.47 -24.82 19.64
C LYS A 62 70.77 -23.65 18.95
N ILE A 63 71.42 -23.07 17.95
CA ILE A 63 70.82 -22.09 17.02
C ILE A 63 70.93 -22.60 15.59
N ILE A 64 69.99 -22.21 14.74
CA ILE A 64 70.05 -22.45 13.29
C ILE A 64 70.13 -21.09 12.61
N THR A 65 71.17 -20.91 11.80
CA THR A 65 71.32 -19.75 10.92
C THR A 65 70.86 -20.15 9.53
N LEU A 66 69.88 -19.44 8.99
CA LEU A 66 69.35 -19.62 7.65
C LEU A 66 69.66 -18.38 6.80
N GLU A 67 70.64 -18.50 5.91
CA GLU A 67 70.98 -17.47 4.95
C GLU A 67 70.04 -17.59 3.74
N ILE A 68 69.12 -16.62 3.60
CA ILE A 68 68.14 -16.61 2.50
C ILE A 68 68.52 -15.62 1.39
N GLY A 69 69.63 -14.89 1.54
CA GLY A 69 70.15 -13.98 0.53
C GLY A 69 69.20 -12.83 0.20
N ASP A 70 68.86 -12.65 -1.08
CA ASP A 70 68.00 -11.56 -1.55
C ASP A 70 66.49 -11.83 -1.38
N LEU A 71 66.13 -13.01 -0.84
CA LEU A 71 64.75 -13.34 -0.50
C LEU A 71 64.28 -12.52 0.69
N THR A 72 62.98 -12.26 0.71
CA THR A 72 62.30 -11.57 1.81
C THR A 72 61.61 -12.60 2.69
N TYR A 73 61.89 -12.56 4.00
CA TYR A 73 61.19 -13.37 4.99
C TYR A 73 59.76 -12.86 5.16
N THR A 74 58.79 -13.78 5.19
CA THR A 74 57.37 -13.44 5.35
C THR A 74 56.84 -14.01 6.67
N PRO A 75 56.85 -13.24 7.78
CA PRO A 75 56.25 -13.69 9.04
C PRO A 75 54.72 -13.82 8.87
N GLY A 76 54.14 -14.96 9.28
CA GLY A 76 52.72 -15.23 9.06
C GLY A 76 52.04 -15.90 10.25
N SER A 77 50.82 -15.45 10.55
CA SER A 77 49.95 -15.91 11.64
C SER A 77 49.40 -17.33 11.50
N ASN A 78 49.67 -18.02 10.38
CA ASN A 78 49.11 -19.34 10.06
C ASN A 78 50.16 -20.47 10.10
N PHE A 79 51.38 -20.18 10.57
CA PHE A 79 52.49 -21.13 10.62
C PHE A 79 52.94 -21.27 12.07
N ASN A 80 52.34 -22.21 12.81
CA ASN A 80 52.71 -22.45 14.20
C ASN A 80 54.17 -22.92 14.26
N LEU A 81 55.06 -22.04 14.69
CA LEU A 81 56.38 -22.45 15.13
C LEU A 81 56.21 -23.36 16.37
N PRO A 82 57.07 -24.37 16.54
CA PRO A 82 57.09 -25.15 17.76
C PRO A 82 57.22 -24.24 18.99
N PRO A 83 56.53 -24.55 20.12
CA PRO A 83 56.58 -23.71 21.32
C PRO A 83 58.02 -23.43 21.78
N GLY A 84 58.35 -22.16 22.01
CA GLY A 84 59.68 -21.72 22.45
C GLY A 84 60.66 -21.33 21.34
N ILE A 85 60.35 -21.60 20.06
CA ILE A 85 61.19 -21.18 18.92
C ILE A 85 60.95 -19.72 18.56
N VAL A 86 62.04 -18.97 18.38
CA VAL A 86 62.04 -17.56 17.99
C VAL A 86 62.91 -17.35 16.76
N ILE A 87 62.37 -16.69 15.73
CA ILE A 87 63.10 -16.29 14.52
C ILE A 87 63.40 -14.80 14.58
N THR A 88 64.67 -14.44 14.39
CA THR A 88 65.13 -13.06 14.30
C THR A 88 65.76 -12.82 12.93
N GLU A 89 65.42 -11.71 12.28
CA GLU A 89 65.93 -11.34 10.96
C GLU A 89 67.03 -10.28 11.12
N ALA A 90 68.15 -10.50 10.44
CA ALA A 90 69.25 -9.54 10.34
C ALA A 90 69.72 -9.44 8.88
N VAL A 91 70.19 -8.27 8.49
CA VAL A 91 70.82 -8.05 7.18
C VAL A 91 72.33 -7.96 7.39
N ASN A 92 73.08 -8.88 6.80
CA ASN A 92 74.54 -8.90 6.88
C ASN A 92 75.13 -8.82 5.47
N ASN A 93 75.97 -7.83 5.20
CA ASN A 93 76.53 -7.53 3.87
C ASN A 93 75.48 -7.50 2.74
N GLY A 94 74.29 -6.95 3.01
CA GLY A 94 73.19 -6.85 2.04
C GLY A 94 72.38 -8.13 1.83
N LYS A 95 72.78 -9.25 2.44
CA LYS A 95 72.04 -10.52 2.40
C LYS A 95 71.22 -10.71 3.68
N THR A 96 70.01 -11.22 3.53
CA THR A 96 69.13 -11.53 4.65
C THR A 96 69.53 -12.85 5.29
N VAL A 97 69.70 -12.82 6.61
CA VAL A 97 70.05 -13.97 7.43
C VAL A 97 69.02 -14.07 8.56
N LEU A 98 68.42 -15.24 8.72
CA LEU A 98 67.49 -15.54 9.80
C LEU A 98 68.20 -16.36 10.88
N THR A 99 68.16 -15.91 12.12
CA THR A 99 68.65 -16.67 13.27
C THR A 99 67.46 -17.25 14.02
N ILE A 100 67.40 -18.59 14.05
CA ILE A 100 66.37 -19.38 14.71
C ILE A 100 66.94 -19.88 16.03
N SER A 101 66.30 -19.52 17.13
CA SER A 101 66.74 -19.80 18.50
C SER A 101 65.60 -20.43 19.31
N GLY A 102 65.90 -20.92 20.52
CA GLY A 102 64.92 -21.58 21.41
C GLY A 102 65.14 -23.08 21.62
N PHE A 103 66.16 -23.68 21.02
CA PHE A 103 66.54 -25.06 21.27
C PHE A 103 67.43 -25.15 22.53
N VAL A 104 66.90 -25.71 23.62
CA VAL A 104 67.61 -25.85 24.91
C VAL A 104 67.81 -27.32 25.28
N ASN A 105 68.89 -27.63 26.01
CA ASN A 105 69.14 -28.98 26.51
C ASN A 105 68.35 -29.22 27.82
N ASP A 106 67.20 -29.88 27.73
CA ASP A 106 66.29 -30.11 28.87
C ASP A 106 66.41 -31.52 29.50
N GLY A 107 67.40 -32.31 29.07
CA GLY A 107 67.64 -33.66 29.58
C GLY A 107 66.65 -34.73 29.09
N LYS A 108 65.75 -34.43 28.15
CA LYS A 108 64.88 -35.40 27.48
C LYS A 108 65.26 -35.52 26.00
N GLN A 109 65.92 -36.61 25.60
CA GLN A 109 66.40 -36.79 24.23
C GLN A 109 65.48 -37.71 23.41
N GLY A 110 65.10 -37.31 22.19
CA GLY A 110 64.59 -38.27 21.19
C GLY A 110 63.77 -37.80 19.97
N GLU A 111 63.25 -36.56 19.88
CA GLU A 111 62.31 -36.21 18.78
C GLU A 111 62.93 -35.31 17.69
N SER A 112 62.65 -35.61 16.41
CA SER A 112 63.03 -34.73 15.29
C SER A 112 62.13 -33.49 15.27
N LEU A 113 62.71 -32.29 15.16
CA LEU A 113 61.94 -31.04 15.04
C LEU A 113 61.88 -30.59 13.58
N THR A 114 60.67 -30.59 13.02
CA THR A 114 60.40 -30.10 11.66
C THR A 114 59.67 -28.75 11.73
N MET A 115 60.13 -27.78 10.93
CA MET A 115 59.47 -26.47 10.79
C MET A 115 59.49 -25.98 9.33
N ASP A 116 58.43 -25.27 8.92
CA ASP A 116 58.34 -24.64 7.60
C ASP A 116 58.49 -23.12 7.74
N ILE A 117 59.42 -22.53 7.00
CA ILE A 117 59.72 -21.10 6.99
C ILE A 117 59.30 -20.53 5.63
N ALA A 118 58.44 -19.51 5.67
CA ALA A 118 57.91 -18.86 4.48
C ALA A 118 58.80 -17.67 4.05
N MET A 119 59.09 -17.60 2.75
CA MET A 119 59.88 -16.54 2.14
C MET A 119 59.43 -16.31 0.70
N GLN A 120 59.83 -15.19 0.08
CA GLN A 120 59.50 -14.89 -1.31
C GLN A 120 60.60 -14.10 -2.02
N PHE A 121 60.66 -14.22 -3.34
CA PHE A 121 61.37 -13.27 -4.19
C PHE A 121 60.69 -11.90 -4.13
N LYS A 122 61.46 -10.81 -4.10
CA LYS A 122 60.91 -9.46 -4.25
C LYS A 122 60.18 -9.34 -5.60
N PRO A 123 59.01 -8.66 -5.66
CA PRO A 123 58.36 -8.38 -6.94
C PRO A 123 59.32 -7.69 -7.92
N GLY A 124 59.26 -8.07 -9.21
CA GLY A 124 60.08 -7.46 -10.26
C GLY A 124 61.45 -8.10 -10.52
N ILE A 125 61.83 -9.16 -9.80
CA ILE A 125 63.07 -9.91 -10.08
C ILE A 125 62.99 -10.59 -11.46
N CYS A 126 64.09 -10.61 -12.23
CA CYS A 126 64.12 -11.25 -13.54
C CYS A 126 63.93 -12.78 -13.44
N ASP A 127 63.41 -13.39 -14.51
CA ASP A 127 63.27 -14.85 -14.59
C ASP A 127 64.65 -15.51 -14.55
N ASP A 128 64.68 -16.73 -14.01
CA ASP A 128 65.87 -17.60 -13.92
C ASP A 128 66.97 -17.09 -12.96
N VAL A 129 66.71 -16.03 -12.19
CA VAL A 129 67.58 -15.64 -11.05
C VAL A 129 67.54 -16.74 -9.99
N THR A 130 68.70 -17.29 -9.66
CA THR A 130 68.84 -18.34 -8.64
C THR A 130 69.32 -17.76 -7.31
N GLN A 131 68.76 -18.27 -6.22
CA GLN A 131 69.18 -17.96 -4.86
C GLN A 131 69.48 -19.26 -4.13
N GLU A 132 70.72 -19.41 -3.64
CA GLU A 132 71.06 -20.48 -2.72
C GLU A 132 70.60 -20.10 -1.30
N ILE A 133 69.90 -21.02 -0.64
CA ILE A 133 69.45 -20.91 0.74
C ILE A 133 70.27 -21.88 1.57
N VAL A 134 71.03 -21.37 2.54
CA VAL A 134 71.96 -22.19 3.34
C VAL A 134 71.50 -22.22 4.79
N ALA A 135 71.25 -23.41 5.33
CA ALA A 135 71.00 -23.62 6.76
C ALA A 135 72.24 -24.20 7.43
N THR A 136 72.63 -23.64 8.57
CA THR A 136 73.75 -24.14 9.38
C THR A 136 73.38 -24.14 10.86
N THR A 137 73.76 -25.19 11.59
CA THR A 137 73.55 -25.27 13.05
C THR A 137 74.77 -24.80 13.83
N THR A 138 74.56 -24.21 14.99
CA THR A 138 75.65 -23.84 15.92
C THR A 138 75.24 -24.18 17.34
N ASN A 139 76.08 -24.94 18.07
CA ASN A 139 75.85 -25.25 19.48
C ASN A 139 76.42 -24.12 20.36
N ILE A 140 75.78 -23.87 21.50
CA ILE A 140 76.14 -22.83 22.46
C ILE A 140 76.45 -23.47 23.81
N GLY A 141 77.42 -22.93 24.54
CA GLY A 141 77.77 -23.35 25.91
C GLY A 141 78.69 -24.56 26.00
N CYS A 142 79.30 -24.97 24.88
CA CYS A 142 80.25 -26.08 24.79
C CYS A 142 81.26 -25.85 23.66
N THR A 143 82.33 -26.63 23.64
CA THR A 143 83.34 -26.64 22.56
C THR A 143 83.07 -27.68 21.47
N VAL A 144 81.89 -28.31 21.46
CA VAL A 144 81.51 -29.30 20.44
C VAL A 144 81.04 -28.58 19.18
N VAL A 145 81.72 -28.82 18.06
CA VAL A 145 81.31 -28.30 16.75
C VAL A 145 80.00 -28.98 16.34
N SER A 146 78.96 -28.19 16.07
CA SER A 146 77.68 -28.67 15.52
C SER A 146 77.75 -28.60 14.00
N GLU A 147 77.74 -29.74 13.30
CA GLU A 147 77.79 -29.74 11.83
C GLU A 147 76.56 -30.43 11.23
N GLN A 148 75.40 -29.76 11.32
CA GLN A 148 74.35 -29.93 10.30
C GLN A 148 74.37 -28.69 9.42
N LYS A 149 74.75 -28.90 8.16
CA LYS A 149 74.71 -27.89 7.11
C LYS A 149 74.01 -28.47 5.90
N GLY A 150 73.16 -27.68 5.26
CA GLY A 150 72.55 -28.03 3.99
C GLY A 150 72.20 -26.78 3.21
N SER A 151 72.13 -26.92 1.89
CA SER A 151 71.64 -25.86 1.03
C SER A 151 70.65 -26.38 0.00
N ILE A 152 69.76 -25.48 -0.42
CA ILE A 152 68.87 -25.68 -1.57
C ILE A 152 68.95 -24.45 -2.45
N GLU A 153 68.79 -24.64 -3.76
CA GLU A 153 68.71 -23.53 -4.71
C GLU A 153 67.26 -23.31 -5.14
N VAL A 154 66.84 -22.05 -5.15
CA VAL A 154 65.52 -21.64 -5.62
C VAL A 154 65.66 -20.71 -6.82
N THR A 155 64.85 -20.92 -7.86
CA THR A 155 64.87 -20.14 -9.10
C THR A 155 63.61 -19.31 -9.25
N ALA A 156 63.76 -18.02 -9.54
CA ALA A 156 62.68 -17.08 -9.79
C ALA A 156 62.00 -17.33 -11.14
N ARG A 157 60.67 -17.27 -11.18
CA ARG A 157 59.86 -17.22 -12.41
C ARG A 157 58.70 -16.25 -12.26
N THR A 158 58.37 -15.52 -13.31
CA THR A 158 57.38 -14.45 -13.25
C THR A 158 56.09 -14.84 -13.95
N ALA A 159 54.95 -14.59 -13.30
CA ALA A 159 53.65 -14.67 -13.93
C ALA A 159 53.40 -13.42 -14.78
N ASN A 160 52.68 -13.52 -15.91
CA ASN A 160 52.30 -12.38 -16.74
C ASN A 160 51.10 -11.61 -16.16
N PRO A 161 51.26 -10.37 -15.69
CA PRO A 161 50.19 -9.60 -15.06
C PRO A 161 49.53 -8.57 -15.99
N VAL A 162 50.07 -8.31 -17.20
CA VAL A 162 49.53 -7.25 -18.06
C VAL A 162 48.30 -7.79 -18.79
N ARG A 163 47.24 -6.99 -18.76
CA ARG A 163 45.95 -7.31 -19.35
C ARG A 163 45.55 -6.20 -20.31
N VAL A 164 45.03 -6.62 -21.45
CA VAL A 164 44.40 -5.74 -22.42
C VAL A 164 42.95 -6.18 -22.54
N SER A 165 42.01 -5.26 -22.45
CA SER A 165 40.60 -5.51 -22.74
C SER A 165 40.17 -4.64 -23.92
N LEU A 166 39.33 -5.21 -24.78
CA LEU A 166 38.69 -4.51 -25.89
C LEU A 166 37.18 -4.71 -25.75
N SER A 167 36.42 -3.62 -25.85
CA SER A 167 34.95 -3.65 -25.69
C SER A 167 34.28 -2.73 -26.69
N LEU A 168 33.21 -3.19 -27.33
CA LEU A 168 32.29 -2.35 -28.10
C LEU A 168 31.37 -1.62 -27.13
N LEU A 169 31.35 -0.28 -27.17
CA LEU A 169 30.49 0.54 -26.32
C LEU A 169 29.18 0.96 -27.02
N THR A 170 29.14 0.85 -28.35
CA THR A 170 27.95 1.10 -29.18
C THR A 170 26.81 0.18 -28.81
N SER A 171 25.74 0.77 -28.28
CA SER A 171 24.48 0.08 -27.97
C SER A 171 23.75 -0.26 -29.28
N VAL A 172 24.03 -1.43 -29.85
CA VAL A 172 23.44 -1.89 -31.11
C VAL A 172 22.71 -3.21 -30.92
N SER A 173 21.46 -3.27 -31.39
CA SER A 173 20.80 -4.55 -31.63
C SER A 173 21.53 -5.24 -32.77
N GLN A 174 22.12 -6.41 -32.52
CA GLN A 174 22.77 -7.17 -33.58
C GLN A 174 21.71 -7.51 -34.65
N PRO A 175 22.00 -7.25 -35.94
CA PRO A 175 23.31 -6.94 -36.51
C PRO A 175 23.70 -5.47 -36.65
N VAL A 176 25.01 -5.20 -36.71
CA VAL A 176 25.58 -3.89 -37.03
C VAL A 176 25.41 -3.55 -38.52
N CYS A 177 24.91 -2.35 -38.82
CA CYS A 177 24.63 -1.91 -40.20
C CYS A 177 25.85 -1.23 -40.87
N PRO A 178 25.99 -1.33 -42.21
CA PRO A 178 26.96 -0.53 -42.97
C PRO A 178 26.78 0.97 -42.71
N ARG A 179 27.88 1.72 -42.77
CA ARG A 179 27.96 3.16 -42.47
C ARG A 179 27.59 3.53 -41.03
N GLN A 180 27.43 2.59 -40.11
CA GLN A 180 27.26 2.90 -38.69
C GLN A 180 28.60 3.22 -38.03
N VAL A 181 28.67 4.29 -37.24
CA VAL A 181 29.84 4.62 -36.41
C VAL A 181 29.87 3.70 -35.19
N LEU A 182 30.99 3.01 -34.98
CA LEU A 182 31.21 2.09 -33.87
C LEU A 182 32.32 2.62 -32.96
N ARG A 183 32.01 2.78 -31.67
CA ARG A 183 32.95 3.13 -30.60
C ARG A 183 33.46 1.87 -29.92
N TYR A 184 34.78 1.70 -29.95
CA TYR A 184 35.48 0.68 -29.19
C TYR A 184 36.34 1.30 -28.11
N GLN A 185 36.48 0.59 -27.00
CA GLN A 185 37.34 0.96 -25.89
C GLN A 185 38.42 -0.10 -25.70
N VAL A 186 39.67 0.35 -25.66
CA VAL A 186 40.84 -0.46 -25.29
C VAL A 186 41.29 -0.03 -23.89
N GLN A 187 41.37 -0.98 -22.96
CA GLN A 187 41.96 -0.74 -21.65
C GLN A 187 43.23 -1.58 -21.51
N VAL A 188 44.28 -0.96 -20.96
CA VAL A 188 45.55 -1.60 -20.66
C VAL A 188 45.85 -1.40 -19.18
N TYR A 189 46.08 -2.50 -18.46
CA TYR A 189 46.37 -2.45 -17.03
C TYR A 189 47.31 -3.57 -16.57
N ASN A 190 47.91 -3.37 -15.40
CA ASN A 190 48.81 -4.33 -14.75
C ASN A 190 48.12 -4.84 -13.47
N ASP A 191 47.84 -6.14 -13.41
CA ASP A 191 47.07 -6.76 -12.32
C ASP A 191 47.96 -7.10 -11.11
N GLY A 192 48.14 -6.12 -10.21
CA GLY A 192 48.69 -6.29 -8.86
C GLY A 192 50.21 -6.09 -8.70
N ASN A 193 50.72 -6.45 -7.51
CA ASN A 193 52.15 -6.37 -7.13
C ASN A 193 52.96 -7.61 -7.61
N LYS A 194 52.52 -8.28 -8.68
CA LYS A 194 53.18 -9.48 -9.24
C LYS A 194 53.56 -9.17 -10.67
N GLY A 195 54.82 -9.38 -11.07
CA GLY A 195 55.27 -9.18 -12.46
C GLY A 195 56.33 -8.10 -12.64
N PHE A 196 56.27 -7.36 -13.76
CA PHE A 196 57.28 -6.36 -14.17
C PHE A 196 56.66 -5.02 -14.61
N ASN A 197 57.46 -3.95 -14.57
CA ASN A 197 57.17 -2.69 -15.23
C ASN A 197 57.51 -2.77 -16.74
N ILE A 198 56.65 -2.25 -17.61
CA ILE A 198 56.88 -2.16 -19.06
C ILE A 198 57.09 -0.70 -19.46
N ASN A 199 58.27 -0.40 -20.01
CA ASN A 199 58.61 0.91 -20.56
C ASN A 199 58.44 0.95 -22.08
N ASN A 200 58.23 2.17 -22.62
CA ASN A 200 58.02 2.40 -24.06
C ASN A 200 56.88 1.54 -24.62
N ALA A 201 55.80 1.45 -23.86
CA ALA A 201 54.66 0.61 -24.22
C ALA A 201 53.92 1.19 -25.44
N LYS A 202 53.51 0.33 -26.36
CA LYS A 202 52.73 0.69 -27.56
C LYS A 202 51.48 -0.16 -27.66
N VAL A 203 50.36 0.46 -27.99
CA VAL A 203 49.09 -0.22 -28.25
C VAL A 203 48.96 -0.47 -29.75
N ASN A 204 48.59 -1.70 -30.09
CA ASN A 204 48.39 -2.16 -31.45
C ASN A 204 46.95 -2.67 -31.57
N ILE A 205 46.22 -2.20 -32.58
CA ILE A 205 44.85 -2.64 -32.87
C ILE A 205 44.82 -3.12 -34.32
N GLU A 206 44.39 -4.35 -34.53
CA GLU A 206 44.25 -4.99 -35.84
C GLU A 206 42.77 -5.18 -36.16
N LEU A 207 42.35 -4.71 -37.33
CA LEU A 207 40.98 -4.79 -37.84
C LEU A 207 40.99 -4.98 -39.37
N ASP A 208 39.85 -5.32 -39.96
CA ASP A 208 39.73 -5.47 -41.41
C ASP A 208 40.08 -4.17 -42.16
N LYS A 209 40.84 -4.28 -43.26
CA LYS A 209 41.25 -3.13 -44.10
C LYS A 209 40.10 -2.30 -44.67
N CYS A 210 38.90 -2.89 -44.75
CA CYS A 210 37.74 -2.19 -45.28
C CYS A 210 37.10 -1.24 -44.26
N ALA A 211 37.42 -1.34 -42.96
CA ALA A 211 36.92 -0.36 -42.01
C ALA A 211 37.67 0.98 -42.19
N THR A 212 36.94 2.08 -42.08
CA THR A 212 37.53 3.42 -42.01
C THR A 212 37.71 3.80 -40.55
N VAL A 213 38.95 4.10 -40.15
CA VAL A 213 39.28 4.60 -38.81
C VAL A 213 39.02 6.10 -38.75
N LEU A 214 38.09 6.52 -37.89
CA LEU A 214 37.69 7.91 -37.73
C LEU A 214 38.53 8.68 -36.68
N GLY A 215 39.18 7.96 -35.77
CA GLY A 215 40.10 8.55 -34.80
C GLY A 215 40.33 7.69 -33.55
N VAL A 216 41.37 8.03 -32.78
CA VAL A 216 41.75 7.40 -31.51
C VAL A 216 41.92 8.49 -30.44
N TYR A 217 41.35 8.25 -29.26
CA TYR A 217 41.18 9.24 -28.21
C TYR A 217 41.48 8.67 -26.82
N LYS A 218 41.84 9.55 -25.87
CA LYS A 218 42.02 9.19 -24.45
C LYS A 218 40.66 9.06 -23.74
N ASN A 219 40.52 8.04 -22.89
CA ASN A 219 39.35 7.64 -22.09
C ASN A 219 38.20 8.66 -21.99
N ASN A 220 37.18 8.58 -22.86
CA ASN A 220 35.97 9.40 -22.80
C ASN A 220 36.23 10.92 -22.70
N THR A 221 37.46 11.37 -22.92
CA THR A 221 37.89 12.77 -22.89
C THR A 221 37.89 13.35 -24.29
N TYR A 222 37.84 12.49 -25.32
CA TYR A 222 37.85 12.87 -26.72
C TYR A 222 39.09 13.69 -27.12
N ILE A 223 40.15 13.63 -26.31
CA ILE A 223 41.47 14.19 -26.60
C ILE A 223 42.17 13.22 -27.54
N PRO A 224 42.57 13.65 -28.76
CA PRO A 224 43.23 12.76 -29.72
C PRO A 224 44.53 12.20 -29.13
N VAL A 225 44.86 10.97 -29.49
CA VAL A 225 46.17 10.39 -29.20
C VAL A 225 47.16 10.89 -30.26
N ASP A 226 48.28 11.44 -29.82
CA ASP A 226 49.33 11.92 -30.71
C ASP A 226 50.05 10.75 -31.40
N ASN A 227 50.59 10.98 -32.60
CA ASN A 227 51.40 10.01 -33.35
C ASN A 227 50.72 8.66 -33.65
N VAL A 228 49.39 8.65 -33.83
CA VAL A 228 48.68 7.47 -34.32
C VAL A 228 49.12 7.17 -35.75
N SER A 229 49.69 5.98 -35.95
CA SER A 229 50.07 5.47 -37.26
C SER A 229 49.08 4.39 -37.70
N ILE A 230 48.63 4.49 -38.95
CA ILE A 230 47.72 3.53 -39.56
C ILE A 230 48.44 2.93 -40.75
N SER A 231 48.61 1.61 -40.74
CA SER A 231 49.29 0.86 -41.79
C SER A 231 48.43 -0.32 -42.23
N THR A 232 48.53 -0.70 -43.50
CA THR A 232 47.74 -1.79 -44.07
C THR A 232 48.67 -2.90 -44.57
N ALA A 233 48.38 -4.14 -44.20
CA ALA A 233 49.13 -5.31 -44.65
C ALA A 233 48.15 -6.44 -44.99
N GLY A 234 48.08 -6.82 -46.27
CA GLY A 234 47.10 -7.81 -46.74
C GLY A 234 45.66 -7.33 -46.50
N ASN A 235 44.86 -8.12 -45.80
CA ASN A 235 43.46 -7.80 -45.46
C ASN A 235 43.27 -7.11 -44.11
N ILE A 236 44.37 -6.81 -43.39
CA ILE A 236 44.35 -6.23 -42.05
C ILE A 236 44.88 -4.80 -42.11
N GLN A 237 44.17 -3.88 -41.46
CA GLN A 237 44.64 -2.55 -41.09
C GLN A 237 45.05 -2.56 -39.61
N LYS A 238 46.20 -1.93 -39.34
CA LYS A 238 46.80 -1.84 -38.02
C LYS A 238 46.90 -0.39 -37.58
N ILE A 239 46.31 -0.09 -36.43
CA ILE A 239 46.42 1.18 -35.70
C ILE A 239 47.50 1.00 -34.63
N LEU A 240 48.49 1.89 -34.60
CA LEU A 240 49.61 1.86 -33.66
C LEU A 240 49.82 3.24 -33.04
N PHE A 241 49.90 3.30 -31.71
CA PHE A 241 50.22 4.51 -30.95
C PHE A 241 50.94 4.21 -29.65
N ASP A 242 51.67 5.21 -29.14
CA ASP A 242 52.41 5.10 -27.88
C ASP A 242 51.46 5.26 -26.67
N THR A 243 51.74 4.54 -25.57
CA THR A 243 51.02 4.65 -24.30
C THR A 243 52.01 4.89 -23.15
N PRO A 244 51.61 5.55 -22.04
CA PRO A 244 52.46 5.68 -20.87
C PRO A 244 53.01 4.33 -20.38
N ASP A 245 54.16 4.38 -19.69
CA ASP A 245 54.78 3.21 -19.07
C ASP A 245 53.78 2.48 -18.15
N ILE A 246 53.75 1.15 -18.26
CA ILE A 246 52.83 0.30 -17.50
C ILE A 246 53.57 -0.16 -16.24
N VAL A 247 53.22 0.42 -15.09
CA VAL A 247 53.91 0.20 -13.81
C VAL A 247 53.15 -0.77 -12.90
N LEU A 248 53.89 -1.49 -12.04
CA LEU A 248 53.35 -2.26 -10.92
C LEU A 248 52.76 -1.28 -9.90
N SER A 249 51.51 -1.50 -9.52
CA SER A 249 50.83 -0.64 -8.55
C SER A 249 49.85 -1.47 -7.69
N PRO A 250 49.76 -1.17 -6.37
CA PRO A 250 48.74 -1.75 -5.50
C PRO A 250 47.31 -1.35 -5.89
N ALA A 251 47.16 -0.19 -6.55
CA ALA A 251 45.92 0.27 -7.16
C ALA A 251 46.02 0.11 -8.68
N THR A 252 45.04 -0.54 -9.31
CA THR A 252 45.05 -0.77 -10.76
C THR A 252 45.16 0.54 -11.53
N SER A 253 46.34 0.80 -12.11
CA SER A 253 46.54 1.93 -13.02
C SER A 253 46.00 1.53 -14.40
N ASN A 254 44.77 1.93 -14.70
CA ASN A 254 44.12 1.63 -15.97
C ASN A 254 44.37 2.78 -16.95
N VAL A 255 45.04 2.48 -18.07
CA VAL A 255 45.10 3.40 -19.21
C VAL A 255 44.03 2.99 -20.20
N VAL A 256 43.15 3.93 -20.54
CA VAL A 256 41.97 3.65 -21.37
C VAL A 256 41.97 4.56 -22.59
N TYR A 257 41.70 3.97 -23.75
CA TYR A 257 41.61 4.63 -25.04
C TYR A 257 40.31 4.26 -25.73
N ASP A 258 39.71 5.20 -26.46
CA ASP A 258 38.56 4.96 -27.33
C ASP A 258 38.99 5.11 -28.79
N PHE A 259 38.50 4.27 -29.69
CA PHE A 259 38.67 4.48 -31.12
C PHE A 259 37.35 4.25 -31.86
N PHE A 260 37.18 4.97 -32.96
CA PHE A 260 35.94 5.01 -33.74
C PHE A 260 36.19 4.48 -35.14
N ILE A 261 35.32 3.60 -35.62
CA ILE A 261 35.38 3.03 -36.97
C ILE A 261 34.02 3.03 -37.66
N THR A 262 34.02 2.95 -38.98
CA THR A 262 32.82 2.70 -39.82
C THR A 262 33.13 1.67 -40.90
N TYR A 263 32.17 0.82 -41.24
CA TYR A 263 32.28 -0.09 -42.39
C TYR A 263 31.55 0.49 -43.62
N PRO A 264 32.09 0.35 -44.85
CA PRO A 264 31.46 0.83 -46.08
C PRO A 264 30.25 -0.03 -46.47
N CYS A 265 29.46 0.46 -47.43
CA CYS A 265 28.44 -0.37 -48.11
C CYS A 265 29.13 -1.47 -48.92
N LEU A 266 28.53 -2.66 -48.97
CA LEU A 266 29.04 -3.78 -49.78
C LEU A 266 28.54 -3.63 -51.21
N ASP A 267 29.32 -2.96 -52.05
CA ASP A 267 29.03 -2.71 -53.48
C ASP A 267 29.61 -3.79 -54.41
N GLY A 268 30.26 -4.81 -53.86
CA GLY A 268 30.88 -5.89 -54.64
C GLY A 268 32.22 -5.52 -55.30
N GLU A 269 32.67 -4.27 -55.14
CA GLU A 269 33.97 -3.80 -55.65
C GLU A 269 35.01 -3.59 -54.52
N ASN A 270 34.55 -3.39 -53.28
CA ASN A 270 35.42 -3.27 -52.10
C ASN A 270 35.64 -4.62 -51.41
N ASP A 271 36.87 -4.92 -50.99
CA ASP A 271 37.35 -6.14 -50.28
C ASP A 271 36.61 -6.54 -48.97
N CYS A 272 35.48 -5.93 -48.65
CA CYS A 272 34.70 -6.20 -47.44
C CYS A 272 33.65 -7.28 -47.74
N VAL A 273 33.98 -8.56 -47.51
CA VAL A 273 33.00 -9.66 -47.59
C VAL A 273 32.04 -9.67 -46.39
N SER A 274 30.80 -10.09 -46.64
CA SER A 274 29.78 -10.31 -45.61
C SER A 274 30.22 -11.38 -44.60
N GLY A 275 30.12 -11.10 -43.30
CA GLY A 275 30.42 -12.10 -42.26
C GLY A 275 30.89 -11.52 -40.92
N GLN A 276 31.41 -12.41 -40.07
CA GLN A 276 32.00 -12.03 -38.79
C GLN A 276 33.26 -11.16 -39.01
N LYS A 277 33.41 -10.11 -38.18
CA LYS A 277 34.57 -9.22 -38.13
C LYS A 277 35.31 -9.43 -36.81
N VAL A 278 36.63 -9.60 -36.86
CA VAL A 278 37.45 -9.81 -35.66
C VAL A 278 38.34 -8.59 -35.47
N ILE A 279 38.28 -8.00 -34.27
CA ILE A 279 39.21 -6.94 -33.87
C ILE A 279 40.08 -7.47 -32.75
N THR A 280 41.38 -7.29 -32.90
CA THR A 280 42.39 -7.74 -31.93
C THR A 280 43.16 -6.55 -31.39
N ALA A 281 43.28 -6.45 -30.07
CA ALA A 281 44.12 -5.45 -29.41
C ALA A 281 45.26 -6.13 -28.63
N TYR A 282 46.47 -5.57 -28.72
CA TYR A 282 47.63 -6.02 -27.96
C TYR A 282 48.64 -4.91 -27.67
N VAL A 283 49.52 -5.17 -26.71
CA VAL A 283 50.54 -4.22 -26.23
C VAL A 283 51.94 -4.79 -26.43
N THR A 284 52.90 -3.94 -26.80
CA THR A 284 54.34 -4.26 -26.91
C THR A 284 55.19 -3.28 -26.11
N GLY A 285 56.39 -3.65 -25.66
CA GLY A 285 57.27 -2.75 -24.88
C GLY A 285 58.59 -3.40 -24.41
N LYS A 286 59.23 -2.86 -23.36
CA LYS A 286 60.47 -3.39 -22.76
C LYS A 286 60.34 -3.57 -21.24
N LYS A 287 60.83 -4.69 -20.67
CA LYS A 287 60.90 -4.87 -19.19
C LYS A 287 61.92 -3.88 -18.60
N LYS A 288 61.47 -3.01 -17.67
CA LYS A 288 62.25 -1.89 -17.11
C LYS A 288 63.60 -2.29 -16.50
N ASP A 289 63.65 -3.36 -15.72
CA ASP A 289 64.82 -3.69 -14.88
C ASP A 289 65.76 -4.74 -15.50
N CYS A 290 65.32 -5.46 -16.53
CA CYS A 290 66.13 -6.48 -17.19
C CYS A 290 66.63 -6.03 -18.59
N GLN A 291 66.12 -4.91 -19.14
CA GLN A 291 66.41 -4.38 -20.49
C GLN A 291 66.25 -5.37 -21.66
N LEU A 292 65.75 -6.57 -21.38
CA LEU A 292 65.40 -7.58 -22.36
C LEU A 292 64.21 -7.07 -23.19
N GLN A 293 64.34 -7.18 -24.51
CA GLN A 293 63.22 -6.97 -25.43
C GLN A 293 62.08 -7.88 -25.00
N TYR A 294 60.96 -7.27 -24.67
CA TYR A 294 59.81 -8.00 -24.20
C TYR A 294 58.79 -8.07 -25.32
N THR A 295 58.87 -9.15 -26.09
CA THR A 295 57.77 -9.53 -26.98
C THR A 295 56.86 -10.45 -26.21
N GLU A 296 55.98 -9.87 -25.40
CA GLU A 296 54.88 -10.64 -24.85
C GLU A 296 53.58 -10.13 -25.42
N THR A 297 52.86 -11.07 -26.01
CA THR A 297 51.64 -10.80 -26.73
C THR A 297 50.47 -10.91 -25.75
N ALA A 298 50.09 -9.79 -25.13
CA ALA A 298 48.81 -9.69 -24.45
C ALA A 298 47.72 -9.56 -25.52
N LYS A 299 47.15 -10.67 -25.98
CA LYS A 299 46.07 -10.70 -26.97
C LYS A 299 44.73 -10.69 -26.26
N SER A 300 43.88 -9.73 -26.66
CA SER A 300 42.45 -9.80 -26.41
C SER A 300 41.73 -9.74 -27.74
N SER A 301 40.80 -10.68 -27.95
CA SER A 301 40.02 -10.81 -29.17
C SER A 301 38.55 -10.55 -28.85
N SER A 302 37.94 -9.61 -29.57
CA SER A 302 36.50 -9.42 -29.55
C SER A 302 35.90 -9.96 -30.85
N TYR A 303 34.88 -10.80 -30.73
CA TYR A 303 34.09 -11.29 -31.85
C TYR A 303 33.01 -10.26 -32.18
N LEU A 304 32.97 -9.76 -33.41
CA LEU A 304 31.84 -8.98 -33.91
C LEU A 304 31.11 -9.78 -35.00
N GLN A 305 29.80 -9.98 -34.85
CA GLN A 305 28.96 -10.46 -35.94
C GLN A 305 28.39 -9.27 -36.71
N THR A 306 28.64 -9.20 -38.02
CA THR A 306 27.87 -8.34 -38.92
C THR A 306 26.94 -9.23 -39.75
N SER A 307 25.62 -9.00 -39.69
CA SER A 307 24.66 -9.55 -40.67
C SER A 307 24.25 -8.42 -41.59
N VAL A 308 24.29 -8.70 -42.88
CA VAL A 308 24.27 -7.70 -43.95
C VAL A 308 22.88 -7.58 -44.58
N ASN A 309 21.81 -7.81 -43.82
CA ASN A 309 20.46 -7.81 -44.40
C ASN A 309 19.93 -6.37 -44.56
N PRO A 310 19.75 -5.86 -45.79
CA PRO A 310 19.23 -4.51 -46.02
C PRO A 310 17.82 -4.30 -45.45
N ALA A 311 17.03 -5.38 -45.33
CA ALA A 311 15.65 -5.33 -44.81
C ALA A 311 15.57 -4.95 -43.32
N THR A 312 16.64 -5.18 -42.55
CA THR A 312 16.71 -4.83 -41.12
C THR A 312 17.38 -3.48 -40.85
N CYS A 313 18.07 -2.89 -41.84
CA CYS A 313 18.80 -1.63 -41.73
C CYS A 313 18.04 -0.49 -42.44
N SER A 314 16.77 -0.29 -42.06
CA SER A 314 15.69 0.45 -42.74
C SER A 314 16.01 1.85 -43.29
N ASN A 315 17.14 2.45 -42.94
CA ASN A 315 17.51 3.83 -43.25
C ASN A 315 18.80 3.95 -44.11
N VAL A 316 19.43 2.84 -44.50
CA VAL A 316 20.72 2.86 -45.24
C VAL A 316 20.46 2.56 -46.71
N ASN A 317 20.62 3.56 -47.59
CA ASN A 317 20.47 3.42 -49.03
C ASN A 317 21.85 3.18 -49.67
N CYS A 318 22.24 1.92 -49.86
CA CYS A 318 23.49 1.58 -50.56
C CYS A 318 23.22 1.51 -52.07
N ALA A 319 23.32 2.64 -52.78
CA ALA A 319 23.30 2.65 -54.24
C ALA A 319 24.69 2.26 -54.81
N THR A 320 24.72 1.55 -55.93
CA THR A 320 25.95 1.14 -56.64
C THR A 320 26.76 2.36 -57.10
N GLY A 321 28.04 2.44 -56.71
CA GLY A 321 29.00 3.47 -57.18
C GLY A 321 29.35 4.58 -56.19
N GLU A 322 28.80 4.59 -54.97
CA GLU A 322 29.18 5.56 -53.94
C GLU A 322 30.45 5.13 -53.19
N THR A 323 31.60 5.69 -53.59
CA THR A 323 32.87 5.55 -52.86
C THR A 323 32.90 6.48 -51.66
N GLY A 324 32.68 5.92 -50.47
CA GLY A 324 32.82 6.61 -49.17
C GLY A 324 31.62 7.49 -48.82
N GLY A 325 30.75 7.00 -47.95
CA GLY A 325 29.55 7.72 -47.52
C GLY A 325 29.32 7.63 -46.01
N GLU A 326 29.32 8.81 -45.39
CA GLU A 326 28.52 9.29 -44.24
C GLU A 326 28.14 8.30 -43.14
N GLY A 327 28.76 8.47 -41.97
CA GLY A 327 28.53 7.67 -40.78
C GLY A 327 27.25 8.05 -40.02
N GLN A 328 26.36 7.11 -39.69
CA GLN A 328 25.28 7.33 -38.73
C GLN A 328 25.80 7.28 -37.29
N LEU A 329 25.50 8.33 -36.53
CA LEU A 329 25.95 8.51 -35.16
C LEU A 329 25.24 7.59 -34.17
N GLU A 330 26.04 7.01 -33.28
CA GLU A 330 25.67 6.06 -32.26
C GLU A 330 24.65 6.58 -31.22
N ALA A 331 24.60 7.89 -30.92
CA ALA A 331 23.60 8.40 -30.00
C ALA A 331 23.46 9.93 -30.07
N ILE A 332 22.35 10.43 -30.62
CA ILE A 332 21.81 11.70 -30.13
C ILE A 332 21.17 11.40 -28.77
N THR A 333 21.93 11.63 -27.70
CA THR A 333 21.44 11.38 -26.34
C THR A 333 20.56 12.53 -25.85
N ILE A 334 19.23 12.37 -25.95
CA ILE A 334 18.31 13.26 -25.22
C ILE A 334 18.43 12.92 -23.72
N SER A 335 19.14 13.73 -22.94
CA SER A 335 19.14 13.60 -21.48
C SER A 335 18.07 14.50 -20.86
N SER A 336 16.92 13.92 -20.58
CA SER A 336 16.05 14.31 -19.47
C SER A 336 16.36 13.39 -18.29
N THR A 337 16.13 13.82 -17.05
CA THR A 337 16.33 13.00 -15.84
C THR A 337 15.37 11.79 -15.71
N GLY A 338 14.73 11.35 -16.81
CA GLY A 338 13.71 10.29 -16.89
C GLY A 338 12.92 10.33 -18.21
N ASN A 339 11.86 9.51 -18.33
CA ASN A 339 10.85 9.62 -19.40
C ASN A 339 10.21 11.02 -19.41
N LEU A 340 9.74 11.48 -20.57
CA LEU A 340 9.12 12.81 -20.66
C LEU A 340 7.84 12.83 -19.80
N PRO A 341 7.62 13.90 -19.01
CA PRO A 341 6.49 13.97 -18.08
C PRO A 341 5.15 13.95 -18.82
N CYS A 342 4.09 13.47 -18.15
CA CYS A 342 2.75 13.39 -18.73
C CYS A 342 2.23 14.80 -19.16
N PRO A 343 1.61 14.91 -20.35
CA PRO A 343 1.20 16.19 -20.92
C PRO A 343 -0.06 16.81 -20.28
N SER A 344 -0.83 16.07 -19.48
CA SER A 344 -2.00 16.62 -18.76
C SER A 344 -1.66 17.35 -17.45
N CYS A 345 -0.36 17.48 -17.10
CA CYS A 345 0.11 18.25 -15.96
C CYS A 345 0.96 19.48 -16.37
N PRO A 346 0.33 20.60 -16.80
CA PRO A 346 1.04 21.80 -17.27
C PRO A 346 1.72 22.64 -16.16
N GLN A 347 1.52 22.31 -14.89
CA GLN A 347 1.92 23.16 -13.75
C GLN A 347 3.43 23.25 -13.49
N ASN A 348 4.20 22.30 -14.00
CA ASN A 348 5.65 22.42 -14.05
C ASN A 348 6.03 22.38 -15.51
N ASP A 349 5.96 23.53 -16.21
CA ASP A 349 6.57 23.79 -17.52
C ASP A 349 7.88 23.01 -17.63
N PRO A 350 7.90 21.75 -18.10
CA PRO A 350 9.10 20.98 -18.01
C PRO A 350 9.87 21.47 -19.20
N ILE A 351 10.77 22.43 -18.97
CA ILE A 351 11.84 22.73 -19.89
C ILE A 351 12.66 21.45 -19.93
N PHE A 352 12.31 20.55 -20.85
CA PHE A 352 13.13 19.37 -21.08
C PHE A 352 14.24 19.77 -22.04
N LEU A 353 15.46 19.68 -21.50
CA LEU A 353 16.67 20.08 -22.18
C LEU A 353 17.13 18.94 -23.08
N ILE A 354 17.13 19.17 -24.38
CA ILE A 354 17.71 18.19 -25.30
C ILE A 354 19.18 18.51 -25.49
N TYR A 355 20.02 17.51 -25.23
CA TYR A 355 21.44 17.53 -25.54
C TYR A 355 21.67 16.75 -26.84
N PHE A 356 22.47 17.31 -27.73
CA PHE A 356 22.96 16.60 -28.90
C PHE A 356 24.46 16.47 -28.71
N ASN A 357 24.97 15.31 -28.30
CA ASN A 357 26.41 15.12 -28.14
C ASN A 357 26.98 14.48 -29.41
N MET A 358 28.01 15.11 -29.99
CA MET A 358 28.64 14.62 -31.21
C MET A 358 30.09 14.21 -30.93
N PRO A 359 30.56 13.02 -31.30
CA PRO A 359 31.98 12.70 -31.18
C PRO A 359 32.81 13.68 -32.03
N PRO A 360 34.07 13.95 -31.65
CA PRO A 360 35.01 14.65 -32.51
C PRO A 360 35.21 13.82 -33.77
N PHE A 361 34.93 14.42 -34.92
CA PHE A 361 35.30 13.84 -36.20
C PHE A 361 36.60 14.48 -36.65
N HIS A 362 37.58 13.66 -37.01
CA HIS A 362 38.78 14.07 -37.73
C HIS A 362 38.55 13.66 -39.20
N PRO A 363 38.73 14.56 -40.19
CA PRO A 363 39.38 15.87 -40.14
C PRO A 363 38.51 17.02 -39.60
N ALA A 364 39.15 18.16 -39.30
CA ALA A 364 38.47 19.39 -38.88
C ALA A 364 37.53 19.92 -39.98
N TYR A 365 36.27 20.20 -39.62
CA TYR A 365 35.26 20.80 -40.51
C TYR A 365 35.10 22.31 -40.30
N ASP A 366 34.97 23.04 -41.40
CA ASP A 366 34.71 24.50 -41.46
C ASP A 366 33.26 24.79 -41.83
N ASN A 367 32.79 26.03 -41.60
CA ASN A 367 31.43 26.47 -42.01
C ASN A 367 30.33 25.47 -41.60
N ARG A 368 30.26 25.19 -40.30
CA ARG A 368 29.37 24.19 -39.71
C ARG A 368 27.96 24.72 -39.58
N VAL A 369 26.99 23.94 -40.07
CA VAL A 369 25.56 24.21 -39.91
C VAL A 369 24.89 22.96 -39.34
N PHE A 370 24.16 23.14 -38.25
CA PHE A 370 23.36 22.10 -37.62
C PHE A 370 21.89 22.50 -37.71
N VAL A 371 21.04 21.61 -38.21
CA VAL A 371 19.60 21.85 -38.33
C VAL A 371 18.87 20.76 -37.57
N ILE A 372 18.02 21.15 -36.63
CA ILE A 372 17.21 20.24 -35.82
C ILE A 372 15.74 20.46 -36.16
N ASP A 373 15.07 19.42 -36.65
CA ASP A 373 13.62 19.42 -36.88
C ASP A 373 12.87 19.25 -35.53
N ILE A 374 11.86 20.09 -35.33
CA ILE A 374 11.01 20.12 -34.13
C ILE A 374 9.72 19.34 -34.42
N PRO A 375 9.44 18.25 -33.67
CA PRO A 375 8.24 17.44 -33.87
C PRO A 375 6.96 18.21 -33.54
N ILE A 376 5.83 17.73 -34.07
CA ILE A 376 4.50 18.20 -33.69
C ILE A 376 4.24 17.82 -32.22
N GLY A 377 3.53 18.67 -31.48
CA GLY A 377 3.20 18.43 -30.07
C GLY A 377 4.03 19.21 -29.06
N VAL A 378 5.06 19.92 -29.52
CA VAL A 378 5.93 20.76 -28.68
C VAL A 378 6.13 22.14 -29.29
N LYS A 379 6.43 23.11 -28.42
CA LYS A 379 6.84 24.48 -28.77
C LYS A 379 8.24 24.77 -28.25
N VAL A 380 9.03 25.49 -29.04
CA VAL A 380 10.40 25.90 -28.66
C VAL A 380 10.34 27.19 -27.85
N SER A 381 10.89 27.16 -26.64
CA SER A 381 11.00 28.34 -25.76
C SER A 381 12.32 29.08 -25.95
N SER A 382 13.42 28.35 -26.16
CA SER A 382 14.71 28.92 -26.55
C SER A 382 15.66 27.81 -26.99
N ALA A 383 16.75 28.19 -27.65
CA ALA A 383 17.82 27.31 -28.09
C ALA A 383 19.18 28.01 -27.93
N SER A 384 20.20 27.30 -27.47
CA SER A 384 21.54 27.85 -27.22
C SER A 384 22.64 26.79 -27.26
N ARG A 385 23.90 27.23 -27.41
CA ARG A 385 25.09 26.40 -27.17
C ARG A 385 25.86 26.97 -25.97
N TYR A 386 26.29 26.12 -25.03
CA TYR A 386 26.98 26.55 -23.79
C TYR A 386 28.45 27.00 -24.00
N GLN A 387 29.08 26.59 -25.10
CA GLN A 387 30.50 26.89 -25.39
C GLN A 387 30.65 27.74 -26.65
N THR A 388 31.56 28.70 -26.63
CA THR A 388 31.94 29.50 -27.80
C THR A 388 32.78 28.67 -28.78
N ALA A 389 32.47 28.75 -30.08
CA ALA A 389 33.39 28.31 -31.12
C ALA A 389 34.44 29.42 -31.34
N CYS A 390 35.71 29.14 -31.02
CA CYS A 390 36.81 30.06 -31.30
C CYS A 390 36.62 31.46 -30.67
N GLY A 391 36.01 31.53 -29.48
CA GLY A 391 35.70 32.79 -28.81
C GLY A 391 34.45 33.53 -29.33
N THR A 392 33.71 32.94 -30.28
CA THR A 392 32.44 33.49 -30.81
C THR A 392 31.26 32.55 -30.52
N LEU A 393 30.07 33.12 -30.33
CA LEU A 393 28.84 32.35 -30.15
C LEU A 393 28.33 31.80 -31.48
N TYR A 394 27.59 30.69 -31.43
CA TYR A 394 26.85 30.21 -32.60
C TYR A 394 25.72 31.19 -32.95
N GLU A 395 25.51 31.41 -34.24
CA GLU A 395 24.29 32.02 -34.75
C GLU A 395 23.15 31.00 -34.62
N VAL A 396 22.04 31.40 -34.01
CA VAL A 396 20.86 30.55 -33.79
C VAL A 396 19.67 31.12 -34.56
N ASN A 397 19.14 30.36 -35.51
CA ASN A 397 18.00 30.75 -36.33
C ASN A 397 16.83 29.79 -36.06
N TYR A 398 15.67 30.34 -35.71
CA TYR A 398 14.40 29.60 -35.60
C TYR A 398 13.69 29.71 -36.95
N ILE A 399 13.22 28.57 -37.46
CA ILE A 399 12.66 28.46 -38.81
C ILE A 399 11.24 27.90 -38.72
N ASP A 400 10.28 28.55 -39.37
CA ASP A 400 8.90 28.06 -39.46
C ASP A 400 8.72 27.02 -40.59
N ALA A 401 7.49 26.54 -40.80
CA ALA A 401 7.18 25.58 -41.86
C ALA A 401 7.35 26.14 -43.28
N ALA A 402 7.27 27.47 -43.45
CA ALA A 402 7.43 28.15 -44.73
C ALA A 402 8.90 28.49 -45.05
N GLY A 403 9.81 28.28 -44.09
CA GLY A 403 11.25 28.56 -44.24
C GLY A 403 11.68 29.95 -43.78
N ASN A 404 10.79 30.74 -43.16
CA ASN A 404 11.14 32.06 -42.64
C ASN A 404 12.05 31.93 -41.43
N LYS A 405 13.10 32.76 -41.36
CA LYS A 405 14.12 32.72 -40.30
C LYS A 405 14.03 33.94 -39.38
N GLN A 406 14.21 33.73 -38.07
CA GLN A 406 14.35 34.81 -37.08
C GLN A 406 15.21 34.37 -35.89
N SER A 407 15.68 35.33 -35.08
CA SER A 407 16.58 35.11 -33.94
C SER A 407 15.87 34.74 -32.63
N THR A 408 14.54 34.71 -32.61
CA THR A 408 13.70 34.28 -31.47
C THR A 408 12.70 33.20 -31.91
N PRO A 409 12.21 32.33 -31.02
CA PRO A 409 11.21 31.34 -31.40
C PRO A 409 9.93 31.98 -31.95
N PHE A 410 9.30 31.35 -32.94
CA PHE A 410 7.95 31.73 -33.37
C PHE A 410 6.91 31.39 -32.28
N PRO A 411 5.79 32.15 -32.19
CA PRO A 411 4.73 31.86 -31.24
C PRO A 411 4.17 30.44 -31.38
N GLY A 412 3.88 29.78 -30.25
CA GLY A 412 3.30 28.43 -30.23
C GLY A 412 4.19 27.39 -30.91
N SER A 413 3.58 26.47 -31.66
CA SER A 413 4.29 25.39 -32.39
C SER A 413 4.73 25.77 -33.81
N LEU A 414 4.76 27.06 -34.14
CA LEU A 414 5.15 27.52 -35.49
C LEU A 414 6.63 27.27 -35.79
N THR A 415 7.50 27.24 -34.78
CA THR A 415 8.90 26.87 -34.96
C THR A 415 9.00 25.39 -35.33
N ARG A 416 9.48 25.10 -36.55
CA ARG A 416 9.63 23.73 -37.07
C ARG A 416 11.07 23.28 -37.22
N LYS A 417 12.02 24.21 -37.30
CA LYS A 417 13.46 23.88 -37.26
C LYS A 417 14.23 24.89 -36.41
N VAL A 418 15.33 24.44 -35.84
CA VAL A 418 16.34 25.29 -35.20
C VAL A 418 17.68 25.04 -35.88
N GLU A 419 18.28 26.11 -36.39
CA GLU A 419 19.56 26.10 -37.08
C GLU A 419 20.64 26.73 -36.19
N PHE A 420 21.79 26.06 -36.03
CA PHE A 420 22.99 26.57 -35.38
C PHE A 420 24.11 26.67 -36.40
N LYS A 421 24.69 27.86 -36.58
CA LYS A 421 25.73 28.12 -37.59
C LYS A 421 27.00 28.73 -36.99
N THR A 422 28.15 28.29 -37.48
CA THR A 422 29.46 28.92 -37.21
C THR A 422 30.39 28.80 -38.42
N SER A 423 31.20 29.83 -38.68
CA SER A 423 32.23 29.82 -39.72
C SER A 423 33.59 29.30 -39.23
N CYS A 424 33.76 29.02 -37.93
CA CYS A 424 35.08 28.66 -37.39
C CYS A 424 35.45 27.17 -37.55
N THR A 425 36.73 26.91 -37.81
CA THR A 425 37.39 25.60 -37.72
C THR A 425 37.56 25.17 -36.25
N ILE A 426 36.83 24.15 -35.81
CA ILE A 426 36.91 23.64 -34.42
C ILE A 426 37.64 22.29 -34.40
N SER A 427 38.77 22.20 -33.69
CA SER A 427 39.62 21.00 -33.62
C SER A 427 39.41 20.10 -32.39
N ALA A 428 38.50 20.44 -31.46
CA ALA A 428 38.30 19.74 -30.17
C ALA A 428 36.79 19.57 -29.80
N PRO A 429 36.41 18.76 -28.77
CA PRO A 429 35.40 17.70 -28.88
C PRO A 429 33.99 18.11 -28.46
N GLN A 430 33.00 17.35 -28.94
CA GLN A 430 31.59 17.44 -28.60
C GLN A 430 30.92 18.82 -28.73
N THR A 431 30.13 18.97 -29.78
CA THR A 431 29.21 20.10 -29.88
C THR A 431 27.90 19.72 -29.24
N SER A 432 27.56 20.33 -28.09
CA SER A 432 26.28 20.14 -27.39
C SER A 432 25.35 21.34 -27.59
N PHE A 433 24.19 21.11 -28.20
CA PHE A 433 23.10 22.08 -28.30
C PHE A 433 22.10 21.88 -27.19
N TRP A 434 21.48 22.97 -26.74
CA TRP A 434 20.40 22.99 -25.77
C TRP A 434 19.14 23.49 -26.45
N LEU A 435 18.07 22.70 -26.39
CA LEU A 435 16.73 23.14 -26.76
C LEU A 435 15.84 23.10 -25.52
N ASN A 436 15.26 24.25 -25.20
CA ASN A 436 14.24 24.39 -24.17
C ASN A 436 12.87 24.23 -24.82
N LEU A 437 12.19 23.14 -24.54
CA LEU A 437 10.91 22.78 -25.14
C LEU A 437 9.80 22.75 -24.09
N LYS A 438 8.56 22.95 -24.54
CA LYS A 438 7.32 22.79 -23.75
C LYS A 438 6.31 22.01 -24.58
N TYR A 439 5.35 21.35 -23.94
CA TYR A 439 4.22 20.79 -24.68
C TYR A 439 3.36 21.91 -25.30
N ASP A 440 2.83 21.64 -26.49
CA ASP A 440 1.84 22.48 -27.11
C ASP A 440 0.44 21.99 -26.72
N GLU A 441 -0.23 22.73 -25.84
CA GLU A 441 -1.56 22.40 -25.29
C GLU A 441 -2.63 22.16 -26.37
N LEU A 442 -2.47 22.77 -27.55
CA LEU A 442 -3.40 22.63 -28.67
C LEU A 442 -3.12 21.41 -29.55
N ALA A 443 -2.01 20.71 -29.34
CA ALA A 443 -1.55 19.60 -30.17
C ALA A 443 -1.08 18.38 -29.35
N ILE A 444 -1.53 18.24 -28.10
CA ILE A 444 -1.27 17.06 -27.25
C ILE A 444 -1.97 15.84 -27.86
N GLN A 445 -1.22 14.76 -28.09
CA GLN A 445 -1.77 13.46 -28.49
C GLN A 445 -2.02 12.57 -27.25
N PRO A 446 -2.92 11.57 -27.35
CA PRO A 446 -3.08 10.56 -26.31
C PRO A 446 -1.76 9.79 -26.11
N ALA A 447 -1.28 9.71 -24.87
CA ALA A 447 -0.11 8.90 -24.53
C ALA A 447 -0.45 7.39 -24.54
N PRO A 448 0.51 6.49 -24.84
CA PRO A 448 1.90 6.78 -25.18
C PRO A 448 2.08 7.27 -26.62
N TRP A 449 2.95 8.26 -26.82
CA TRP A 449 3.32 8.78 -28.15
C TRP A 449 4.81 9.16 -28.18
N ASN A 450 5.41 9.20 -29.37
CA ASN A 450 6.85 9.44 -29.53
C ASN A 450 7.12 10.81 -30.15
N LEU A 451 8.00 11.58 -29.51
CA LEU A 451 8.57 12.80 -30.09
C LEU A 451 9.87 12.45 -30.79
N THR A 452 9.89 12.58 -32.12
CA THR A 452 11.06 12.29 -32.96
C THR A 452 11.72 13.57 -33.44
N PHE A 453 12.98 13.76 -33.08
CA PHE A 453 13.83 14.86 -33.51
C PHE A 453 14.74 14.37 -34.63
N LYS A 454 14.89 15.15 -35.70
CA LYS A 454 15.85 14.88 -36.77
C LYS A 454 16.96 15.93 -36.73
N LEU A 455 18.21 15.51 -36.84
CA LEU A 455 19.38 16.36 -36.89
C LEU A 455 20.07 16.19 -38.25
N ASN A 456 20.38 17.28 -38.91
CA ASN A 456 21.25 17.33 -40.08
C ASN A 456 22.47 18.19 -39.73
N PHE A 457 23.66 17.68 -40.02
CA PHE A 457 24.91 18.44 -39.94
C PHE A 457 25.52 18.58 -41.34
N SER A 458 25.86 19.82 -41.70
CA SER A 458 26.60 20.13 -42.92
C SER A 458 27.82 21.00 -42.64
N SER A 459 28.82 20.87 -43.51
CA SER A 459 30.05 21.66 -43.51
C SER A 459 30.32 22.14 -44.92
N SER A 460 30.55 23.45 -45.07
CA SER A 460 30.79 24.09 -46.37
C SER A 460 29.75 23.73 -47.45
N GLY A 461 28.48 23.59 -47.05
CA GLY A 461 27.36 23.27 -47.93
C GLY A 461 27.18 21.80 -48.28
N LYS A 462 28.08 20.91 -47.83
CA LYS A 462 27.95 19.46 -47.97
C LYS A 462 27.37 18.86 -46.69
N THR A 463 26.28 18.10 -46.79
CA THR A 463 25.79 17.27 -45.68
C THR A 463 26.89 16.27 -45.29
N ILE A 464 27.18 16.20 -44.00
CA ILE A 464 28.20 15.29 -43.46
C ILE A 464 27.54 14.10 -42.77
N PHE A 465 26.40 14.30 -42.10
CA PHE A 465 25.53 13.22 -41.66
C PHE A 465 24.12 13.71 -41.34
N GLU A 466 23.18 12.75 -41.31
CA GLU A 466 21.83 12.91 -40.77
C GLU A 466 21.55 11.85 -39.70
N GLY A 467 20.75 12.20 -38.70
CA GLY A 467 20.36 11.30 -37.63
C GLY A 467 18.99 11.64 -37.05
N ASN A 468 18.38 10.69 -36.35
CA ASN A 468 17.15 10.93 -35.60
C ASN A 468 17.25 10.34 -34.19
N THR A 469 16.40 10.84 -33.30
CA THR A 469 16.24 10.31 -31.95
C THR A 469 14.81 10.52 -31.49
N SER A 470 14.31 9.59 -30.69
CA SER A 470 12.95 9.63 -30.19
C SER A 470 12.91 9.53 -28.68
N ARG A 471 11.92 10.18 -28.07
CA ARG A 471 11.53 9.97 -26.66
C ARG A 471 10.05 9.67 -26.57
N THR A 472 9.73 8.64 -25.81
CA THR A 472 8.36 8.30 -25.47
C THR A 472 7.86 9.25 -24.39
N VAL A 473 6.69 9.80 -24.62
CA VAL A 473 5.88 10.47 -23.60
C VAL A 473 5.02 9.39 -22.95
N ASP A 474 5.25 9.14 -21.66
CA ASP A 474 4.58 8.07 -20.92
C ASP A 474 3.10 8.36 -20.67
N SER A 475 2.34 7.28 -20.45
CA SER A 475 0.96 7.36 -19.96
C SER A 475 0.92 7.99 -18.56
N CYS A 476 -0.04 8.89 -18.33
CA CYS A 476 -0.25 9.51 -17.03
C CYS A 476 -0.62 8.42 -16.01
N ASN A 477 0.27 8.18 -15.05
CA ASN A 477 0.08 7.13 -14.06
C ASN A 477 -0.49 7.73 -12.77
N PRO A 478 -1.73 7.38 -12.41
CA PRO A 478 -2.28 7.77 -11.13
C PRO A 478 -1.58 7.02 -10.00
N ASN A 479 -1.32 7.75 -8.91
CA ASN A 479 -0.66 7.22 -7.73
C ASN A 479 -1.44 7.67 -6.50
N LEU A 480 -2.60 7.06 -6.29
CA LEU A 480 -3.52 7.48 -5.22
C LEU A 480 -3.00 7.06 -3.85
N SER A 481 -2.96 8.02 -2.93
CA SER A 481 -2.72 7.80 -1.51
C SER A 481 -4.03 7.93 -0.75
N ILE A 482 -4.35 6.89 0.02
CA ILE A 482 -5.59 6.80 0.77
C ILE A 482 -5.27 6.63 2.25
N TYR A 483 -5.90 7.44 3.07
CA TYR A 483 -5.82 7.38 4.53
C TYR A 483 -7.23 7.26 5.09
N ASN A 484 -7.48 6.17 5.80
CA ASN A 484 -8.77 5.88 6.39
C ASN A 484 -8.71 6.03 7.90
N GLN A 485 -9.79 6.54 8.49
CA GLN A 485 -9.93 6.76 9.92
C GLN A 485 -11.35 6.39 10.34
N VAL A 486 -11.49 5.90 11.57
CA VAL A 486 -12.79 5.64 12.18
C VAL A 486 -12.79 6.16 13.60
N ARG A 487 -13.90 6.77 14.04
CA ARG A 487 -14.04 7.29 15.40
C ARG A 487 -15.46 7.11 15.93
N LYS A 488 -15.64 7.27 17.25
CA LYS A 488 -16.96 7.43 17.85
C LYS A 488 -17.55 8.78 17.45
N ALA A 489 -18.86 8.84 17.24
CA ALA A 489 -19.53 10.11 16.92
C ALA A 489 -19.32 11.19 18.01
N THR A 490 -19.12 10.77 19.26
CA THR A 490 -18.96 11.60 20.46
C THR A 490 -17.54 12.13 20.70
N GLN A 491 -16.54 11.71 19.93
CA GLN A 491 -15.14 12.12 20.10
C GLN A 491 -14.67 13.01 18.94
N ASN A 492 -13.77 13.96 19.20
CA ASN A 492 -13.09 14.74 18.16
C ASN A 492 -12.04 13.89 17.42
N TYR A 493 -11.62 14.31 16.22
CA TYR A 493 -10.59 13.60 15.45
C TYR A 493 -9.21 13.80 16.08
N GLU A 494 -8.81 12.87 16.94
CA GLU A 494 -7.39 12.58 17.19
C GLU A 494 -6.98 11.43 16.26
N ASN A 495 -5.75 11.43 15.74
CA ASN A 495 -5.23 10.57 14.67
C ASN A 495 -5.27 9.05 14.95
N ASN A 496 -6.47 8.46 15.07
CA ASN A 496 -6.68 7.06 15.41
C ASN A 496 -7.12 6.28 14.18
N PHE A 497 -6.22 5.42 13.69
CA PHE A 497 -6.51 4.46 12.62
C PHE A 497 -7.43 3.33 13.09
N ASN A 498 -7.47 3.06 14.39
CA ASN A 498 -8.33 2.05 15.00
C ASN A 498 -9.19 2.72 16.08
N ALA A 499 -10.42 2.27 16.23
CA ALA A 499 -11.31 2.76 17.26
C ALA A 499 -11.78 1.62 18.15
N SER A 500 -12.02 1.94 19.43
CA SER A 500 -12.80 1.07 20.29
C SER A 500 -14.27 1.44 20.19
N ALA A 501 -15.16 0.46 20.23
CA ALA A 501 -16.61 0.67 20.23
C ALA A 501 -17.32 -0.29 21.18
N VAL A 502 -18.59 -0.05 21.42
CA VAL A 502 -19.52 -0.96 22.10
C VAL A 502 -20.64 -1.35 21.14
N PRO A 503 -21.36 -2.47 21.36
CA PRO A 503 -22.51 -2.81 20.53
C PRO A 503 -23.55 -1.69 20.52
N GLY A 504 -24.09 -1.37 19.34
CA GLY A 504 -25.03 -0.27 19.15
C GLY A 504 -24.38 1.12 18.97
N GLU A 505 -23.07 1.26 19.18
CA GLU A 505 -22.35 2.53 19.08
C GLU A 505 -22.38 3.07 17.63
N LEU A 506 -22.62 4.37 17.51
CA LEU A 506 -22.53 5.10 16.24
C LEU A 506 -21.09 5.57 16.01
N MET A 507 -20.52 5.17 14.89
CA MET A 507 -19.17 5.46 14.46
C MET A 507 -19.20 6.32 13.19
N ILE A 508 -18.18 7.15 13.01
CA ILE A 508 -17.98 7.96 11.81
C ILE A 508 -16.73 7.47 11.11
N TYR A 509 -16.90 7.01 9.88
CA TYR A 509 -15.81 6.65 8.99
C TYR A 509 -15.39 7.88 8.17
N ARG A 510 -14.09 8.12 8.05
CA ARG A 510 -13.51 9.18 7.23
C ARG A 510 -12.44 8.57 6.33
N GLN A 511 -12.48 8.94 5.05
CA GLN A 511 -11.43 8.59 4.11
C GLN A 511 -10.91 9.85 3.44
N ARG A 512 -9.59 9.99 3.43
CA ARG A 512 -8.84 11.04 2.74
C ARG A 512 -8.15 10.43 1.54
N ILE A 513 -8.37 11.01 0.37
CA ILE A 513 -7.82 10.56 -0.91
C ILE A 513 -7.05 11.73 -1.53
N ASN A 514 -5.83 11.49 -1.98
CA ASN A 514 -5.07 12.43 -2.78
C ASN A 514 -4.24 11.71 -3.85
N ASN A 515 -3.98 12.36 -4.97
CA ASN A 515 -3.10 11.83 -6.01
C ASN A 515 -1.67 12.32 -5.79
N ASN A 516 -0.71 11.41 -5.69
CA ASN A 516 0.73 11.69 -5.68
C ASN A 516 1.38 11.45 -7.06
N GLY A 517 0.57 11.14 -8.08
CA GLY A 517 1.00 10.73 -9.41
C GLY A 517 1.06 11.88 -10.39
N THR A 518 1.22 11.54 -11.67
CA THR A 518 1.41 12.50 -12.78
C THR A 518 0.15 12.68 -13.64
N GLY A 519 -1.04 12.34 -13.09
CA GLY A 519 -2.34 12.43 -13.76
C GLY A 519 -3.21 11.20 -13.47
N ASP A 520 -4.51 11.27 -13.75
CA ASP A 520 -5.47 10.20 -13.43
C ASP A 520 -6.68 10.20 -14.38
N THR A 521 -7.20 9.01 -14.67
CA THR A 521 -8.45 8.84 -15.43
C THR A 521 -9.29 7.69 -14.88
N ASN A 522 -10.52 8.01 -14.51
CA ASN A 522 -11.63 7.15 -14.12
C ASN A 522 -11.39 6.32 -12.86
N ASN A 523 -11.11 6.99 -11.73
CA ASN A 523 -10.98 6.31 -10.45
C ASN A 523 -12.29 5.72 -9.96
N SER A 524 -12.15 4.63 -9.22
CA SER A 524 -13.18 4.14 -8.31
C SER A 524 -12.57 3.69 -6.99
N VAL A 525 -13.23 4.04 -5.88
CA VAL A 525 -12.87 3.62 -4.54
C VAL A 525 -14.08 2.97 -3.89
N THR A 526 -13.88 1.81 -3.28
CA THR A 526 -14.92 1.10 -2.54
C THR A 526 -14.52 0.91 -1.08
N VAL A 527 -15.50 1.07 -0.19
CA VAL A 527 -15.38 0.82 1.24
C VAL A 527 -16.39 -0.25 1.62
N LYS A 528 -15.89 -1.46 1.89
CA LYS A 528 -16.71 -2.62 2.25
C LYS A 528 -16.85 -2.70 3.76
N LEU A 529 -18.09 -2.61 4.25
CA LEU A 529 -18.43 -2.81 5.65
C LEU A 529 -18.51 -4.31 5.96
N ASP A 530 -17.98 -4.72 7.10
CA ASP A 530 -18.21 -6.05 7.66
C ASP A 530 -19.70 -6.25 8.00
N ASN A 531 -20.19 -7.48 7.95
CA ASN A 531 -21.60 -7.82 8.23
C ASN A 531 -22.02 -7.48 9.68
N ARG A 532 -21.08 -7.21 10.58
CA ARG A 532 -21.30 -6.75 11.96
C ARG A 532 -21.51 -5.23 12.07
N LEU A 533 -21.38 -4.49 10.97
CA LEU A 533 -21.67 -3.07 10.86
C LEU A 533 -22.89 -2.84 9.96
N VAL A 534 -23.57 -1.72 10.17
CA VAL A 534 -24.64 -1.25 9.29
C VAL A 534 -24.40 0.19 8.88
N TYR A 535 -24.81 0.56 7.67
CA TYR A 535 -24.71 1.92 7.16
C TYR A 535 -25.82 2.82 7.75
N GLU A 536 -25.46 4.00 8.25
CA GLU A 536 -26.37 4.93 8.95
C GLU A 536 -26.50 6.29 8.23
N GLY A 537 -26.16 6.34 6.94
CA GLY A 537 -26.25 7.59 6.18
C GLY A 537 -25.15 8.60 6.54
N GLY A 538 -25.48 9.89 6.41
CA GLY A 538 -24.56 10.97 6.77
C GLY A 538 -23.40 11.18 5.80
N PHE A 539 -23.56 10.76 4.52
CA PHE A 539 -22.54 10.95 3.51
C PHE A 539 -22.24 12.44 3.29
N ARG A 540 -20.98 12.83 3.45
CA ARG A 540 -20.50 14.20 3.27
C ARG A 540 -19.09 14.22 2.72
N TYR A 541 -18.73 15.29 2.04
CA TYR A 541 -17.46 15.41 1.36
C TYR A 541 -16.89 16.84 1.43
N ILE A 542 -15.58 16.96 1.26
CA ILE A 542 -14.91 18.23 1.01
C ILE A 542 -13.71 17.99 0.11
N TYR A 543 -13.40 18.96 -0.76
CA TYR A 543 -12.26 18.89 -1.66
C TYR A 543 -11.53 20.22 -1.68
N ASP A 544 -10.32 20.25 -1.14
CA ASP A 544 -9.54 21.47 -0.96
C ASP A 544 -8.05 21.16 -0.66
N ASN A 545 -7.22 22.17 -0.48
CA ASN A 545 -5.76 22.12 -0.34
C ASN A 545 -5.29 21.69 1.05
N TYR A 546 -6.10 21.88 2.10
CA TYR A 546 -5.70 21.50 3.46
C TYR A 546 -5.86 20.00 3.70
N ASN A 547 -4.98 19.46 4.54
CA ASN A 547 -4.89 18.03 4.82
C ASN A 547 -5.65 17.60 6.10
N ASN A 548 -6.43 18.50 6.69
CA ASN A 548 -7.28 18.26 7.85
C ASN A 548 -8.48 19.23 7.87
N TYR A 549 -9.65 18.73 8.29
CA TYR A 549 -10.89 19.51 8.43
C TYR A 549 -11.74 18.98 9.58
N GLU A 550 -12.56 19.86 10.15
CA GLU A 550 -13.63 19.48 11.05
C GLU A 550 -14.88 19.06 10.27
N SER A 551 -15.65 18.14 10.86
CA SER A 551 -16.81 17.49 10.22
C SER A 551 -17.94 18.45 9.79
N ASP A 552 -18.01 19.64 10.38
CA ASP A 552 -19.00 20.70 10.11
C ASP A 552 -18.67 21.49 8.83
N GLN A 553 -17.43 21.44 8.35
CA GLN A 553 -16.98 22.11 7.12
C GLN A 553 -17.32 21.31 5.86
N PHE A 554 -17.77 20.07 6.00
CA PHE A 554 -18.06 19.17 4.90
C PHE A 554 -19.43 19.48 4.26
N LYS A 555 -19.49 19.40 2.94
CA LYS A 555 -20.75 19.48 2.18
C LYS A 555 -21.49 18.15 2.28
N ARG A 556 -22.77 18.20 2.60
CA ARG A 556 -23.62 17.00 2.63
C ARG A 556 -24.05 16.62 1.22
N LEU A 557 -24.21 15.31 0.99
CA LEU A 557 -24.80 14.79 -0.23
C LEU A 557 -26.32 14.68 -0.03
N GLU A 558 -27.09 15.55 -0.67
CA GLU A 558 -28.55 15.68 -0.53
C GLU A 558 -29.33 14.56 -1.26
N GLY A 559 -29.02 13.29 -0.96
CA GLY A 559 -29.71 12.12 -1.55
C GLY A 559 -29.43 11.85 -3.04
N ASN A 560 -28.61 12.67 -3.68
CA ASN A 560 -28.20 12.48 -5.07
C ASN A 560 -27.15 11.35 -5.20
N PRO A 561 -27.21 10.51 -6.26
CA PRO A 561 -26.21 9.47 -6.51
C PRO A 561 -24.90 10.05 -7.09
N SER A 562 -24.75 11.37 -7.14
CA SER A 562 -23.53 12.02 -7.61
C SER A 562 -23.42 13.48 -7.16
N PHE A 563 -22.21 14.03 -7.25
CA PHE A 563 -21.95 15.46 -7.05
C PHE A 563 -20.83 15.93 -7.99
N TYR A 564 -20.83 17.22 -8.34
CA TYR A 564 -19.82 17.81 -9.24
C TYR A 564 -18.81 18.64 -8.45
N ILE A 565 -17.53 18.39 -8.70
CA ILE A 565 -16.42 19.25 -8.26
C ILE A 565 -15.71 19.74 -9.51
N PRO A 566 -15.56 21.07 -9.72
CA PRO A 566 -14.98 21.63 -10.95
C PRO A 566 -13.67 21.00 -11.40
N GLU A 567 -12.82 20.62 -10.46
CA GLU A 567 -11.51 20.05 -10.73
C GLU A 567 -11.48 18.51 -10.76
N LEU A 568 -12.49 17.83 -10.21
CA LEU A 568 -12.56 16.35 -10.22
C LEU A 568 -13.55 15.77 -11.25
N GLY A 569 -14.46 16.59 -11.75
CA GLY A 569 -15.61 16.15 -12.53
C GLY A 569 -16.76 15.66 -11.66
N THR A 570 -17.61 14.82 -12.24
CA THR A 570 -18.78 14.23 -11.56
C THR A 570 -18.37 12.99 -10.79
N VAL A 571 -18.46 13.05 -9.46
CA VAL A 571 -18.25 11.92 -8.56
C VAL A 571 -19.58 11.18 -8.38
N ASN A 572 -19.68 9.95 -8.86
CA ASN A 572 -20.84 9.09 -8.61
C ASN A 572 -20.66 8.36 -7.28
N VAL A 573 -21.74 8.26 -6.50
CA VAL A 573 -21.77 7.64 -5.17
C VAL A 573 -22.89 6.60 -5.13
N SER A 574 -22.57 5.41 -4.64
CA SER A 574 -23.53 4.35 -4.32
C SER A 574 -23.33 3.92 -2.88
N THR A 575 -24.40 3.90 -2.09
CA THR A 575 -24.37 3.54 -0.67
C THR A 575 -25.30 2.35 -0.39
N PRO A 576 -25.03 1.55 0.65
CA PRO A 576 -25.97 0.55 1.12
C PRO A 576 -27.31 1.19 1.55
N VAL A 577 -28.34 0.36 1.68
CA VAL A 577 -29.61 0.77 2.30
C VAL A 577 -29.35 1.12 3.77
N TYR A 578 -30.04 2.16 4.28
CA TYR A 578 -29.94 2.55 5.69
C TYR A 578 -30.28 1.36 6.60
N GLY A 579 -29.43 1.09 7.59
CA GLY A 579 -29.58 -0.02 8.54
C GLY A 579 -29.04 -1.37 8.04
N GLU A 580 -28.52 -1.44 6.81
CA GLU A 580 -27.99 -2.67 6.22
C GLU A 580 -26.46 -2.65 6.07
N PRO A 581 -25.77 -3.81 6.10
CA PRO A 581 -24.37 -3.91 5.70
C PRO A 581 -24.23 -3.70 4.19
N GLY A 582 -23.01 -3.43 3.71
CA GLY A 582 -22.77 -3.35 2.28
C GLY A 582 -21.47 -2.65 1.90
N THR A 583 -21.44 -2.12 0.68
CA THR A 583 -20.28 -1.40 0.15
C THR A 583 -20.67 0.02 -0.24
N VAL A 584 -19.92 1.00 0.27
CA VAL A 584 -19.97 2.39 -0.23
C VAL A 584 -19.01 2.48 -1.41
N THR A 585 -19.49 2.94 -2.56
CA THR A 585 -18.69 3.06 -3.79
C THR A 585 -18.69 4.50 -4.26
N MET A 586 -17.52 4.99 -4.64
CA MET A 586 -17.36 6.27 -5.33
C MET A 586 -16.63 6.03 -6.66
N SER A 587 -17.11 6.62 -7.75
CA SER A 587 -16.51 6.42 -9.07
C SER A 587 -16.64 7.62 -10.00
N GLY A 588 -15.86 7.64 -11.08
CA GLY A 588 -15.97 8.63 -12.16
C GLY A 588 -15.24 9.94 -11.91
N PHE A 589 -14.39 10.01 -10.89
CA PHE A 589 -13.65 11.21 -10.52
C PHE A 589 -12.17 11.14 -10.93
N ASN A 590 -11.60 12.28 -11.31
CA ASN A 590 -10.23 12.40 -11.81
C ASN A 590 -9.47 13.45 -11.02
N PHE A 591 -8.37 13.09 -10.35
CA PHE A 591 -7.60 14.10 -9.62
C PHE A 591 -6.81 15.02 -10.57
N PRO A 592 -6.83 16.35 -10.36
CA PRO A 592 -5.90 17.25 -11.01
C PRO A 592 -4.48 17.01 -10.48
N CYS A 593 -3.50 17.56 -11.19
CA CYS A 593 -2.09 17.45 -10.82
C CYS A 593 -1.68 18.30 -9.60
N SER A 594 -2.53 19.25 -9.19
CA SER A 594 -2.34 20.00 -7.94
C SER A 594 -2.66 19.12 -6.74
N LYS A 595 -1.77 19.10 -5.74
CA LYS A 595 -1.96 18.31 -4.53
C LYS A 595 -3.13 18.87 -3.70
N LYS A 596 -4.29 18.23 -3.83
CA LYS A 596 -5.50 18.48 -3.04
C LYS A 596 -6.01 17.19 -2.41
N TYR A 597 -6.91 17.34 -1.46
CA TYR A 597 -7.42 16.24 -0.66
C TYR A 597 -8.93 16.16 -0.82
N LEU A 598 -9.42 15.02 -1.31
CA LEU A 598 -10.83 14.66 -1.22
C LEU A 598 -11.04 13.93 0.10
N PHE A 599 -11.82 14.53 0.99
CA PHE A 599 -12.30 13.83 2.17
C PHE A 599 -13.74 13.41 1.96
N ILE A 600 -14.05 12.20 2.41
CA ILE A 600 -15.41 11.69 2.51
C ILE A 600 -15.66 11.15 3.90
N GLU A 601 -16.88 11.31 4.36
CA GLU A 601 -17.33 10.76 5.63
C GLU A 601 -18.73 10.17 5.50
N PHE A 602 -19.00 9.15 6.31
CA PHE A 602 -20.33 8.61 6.51
C PHE A 602 -20.41 7.88 7.85
N ASN A 603 -21.63 7.62 8.30
CA ASN A 603 -21.90 7.00 9.58
C ASN A 603 -22.08 5.48 9.43
N VAL A 604 -21.56 4.73 10.40
CA VAL A 604 -21.78 3.29 10.54
C VAL A 604 -22.11 2.96 11.98
N ARG A 605 -22.97 1.96 12.22
CA ARG A 605 -23.29 1.49 13.57
C ARG A 605 -22.83 0.05 13.78
N VAL A 606 -22.29 -0.22 14.95
CA VAL A 606 -21.99 -1.59 15.39
C VAL A 606 -23.29 -2.31 15.72
N LYS A 607 -23.53 -3.50 15.15
CA LYS A 607 -24.72 -4.29 15.50
C LYS A 607 -24.75 -4.63 16.99
N ASN A 608 -25.96 -4.77 17.55
CA ASN A 608 -26.14 -5.01 19.00
C ASN A 608 -25.64 -6.37 19.48
N ASN A 609 -25.41 -7.32 18.56
CA ASN A 609 -25.05 -8.70 18.89
C ASN A 609 -23.56 -9.02 18.79
N VAL A 610 -22.70 -7.99 18.71
CA VAL A 610 -21.26 -8.21 18.57
C VAL A 610 -20.61 -8.43 19.94
N ILE A 611 -19.79 -9.47 20.04
CA ILE A 611 -19.08 -9.84 21.26
C ILE A 611 -17.80 -9.02 21.49
N ALA A 612 -17.36 -8.94 22.74
CA ALA A 612 -16.10 -8.32 23.15
C ALA A 612 -14.88 -8.89 22.41
N ASP A 613 -13.85 -8.06 22.28
CA ASP A 613 -12.57 -8.35 21.61
C ASP A 613 -12.68 -8.65 20.10
N ALA A 614 -13.90 -8.65 19.55
CA ALA A 614 -14.11 -8.75 18.12
C ALA A 614 -13.40 -7.60 17.40
N GLN A 615 -12.56 -7.97 16.43
CA GLN A 615 -11.97 -7.06 15.47
C GLN A 615 -12.84 -7.03 14.21
N ILE A 616 -13.41 -5.85 13.93
CA ILE A 616 -14.31 -5.63 12.81
C ILE A 616 -13.59 -4.79 11.75
N PRO A 617 -13.17 -5.39 10.62
CA PRO A 617 -12.46 -4.67 9.58
C PRO A 617 -13.40 -3.81 8.73
N ILE A 618 -12.92 -2.65 8.30
CA ILE A 618 -13.51 -1.86 7.22
C ILE A 618 -12.50 -1.82 6.08
N VAL A 619 -12.83 -2.50 4.98
CA VAL A 619 -11.87 -2.79 3.91
C VAL A 619 -12.01 -1.78 2.78
N THR A 620 -10.90 -1.18 2.37
CA THR A 620 -10.88 -0.21 1.25
C THR A 620 -10.22 -0.80 0.02
N ARG A 621 -10.81 -0.60 -1.16
CA ARG A 621 -10.22 -0.99 -2.44
C ARG A 621 -10.24 0.15 -3.45
N VAL A 622 -9.26 0.14 -4.34
CA VAL A 622 -9.08 1.14 -5.40
C VAL A 622 -9.06 0.43 -6.75
N TYR A 623 -9.75 1.01 -7.72
CA TYR A 623 -9.84 0.51 -9.09
C TYR A 623 -9.55 1.66 -10.06
N GLY A 624 -8.98 1.33 -11.23
CA GLY A 624 -8.59 2.30 -12.26
C GLY A 624 -7.20 2.90 -12.08
N SER A 625 -6.61 2.80 -10.88
CA SER A 625 -5.35 3.47 -10.52
C SER A 625 -4.36 2.56 -9.78
N ARG A 626 -3.05 2.85 -9.87
CA ARG A 626 -2.03 2.19 -9.04
C ARG A 626 -2.02 2.86 -7.66
N PRO A 627 -2.39 2.18 -6.56
CA PRO A 627 -2.35 2.81 -5.25
C PRO A 627 -0.90 2.95 -4.75
N TYR A 628 -0.61 4.08 -4.10
CA TYR A 628 0.65 4.32 -3.39
C TYR A 628 0.66 3.52 -2.10
N GLY A 629 1.05 2.25 -2.19
CA GLY A 629 0.96 1.29 -1.09
C GLY A 629 -0.43 0.65 -0.97
N GLN A 630 -0.57 -0.31 -0.06
CA GLN A 630 -1.88 -0.89 0.25
C GLN A 630 -2.67 0.11 1.11
N PRO A 631 -3.96 0.38 0.79
CA PRO A 631 -4.83 1.15 1.68
C PRO A 631 -4.81 0.54 3.08
N GLN A 632 -4.69 1.37 4.13
CA GLN A 632 -4.80 0.86 5.49
C GLN A 632 -6.26 0.54 5.79
N ASP A 633 -6.56 -0.74 6.02
CA ASP A 633 -7.85 -1.16 6.54
C ASP A 633 -7.97 -0.72 8.00
N ASN A 634 -9.13 -0.14 8.37
CA ASN A 634 -9.39 0.22 9.75
C ASN A 634 -9.97 -0.98 10.50
N ILE A 635 -9.64 -1.08 11.78
CA ILE A 635 -10.23 -2.07 12.68
C ILE A 635 -11.00 -1.35 13.78
N ILE A 636 -12.25 -1.76 13.98
CA ILE A 636 -13.01 -1.44 15.18
C ILE A 636 -12.87 -2.60 16.16
N THR A 637 -12.39 -2.32 17.38
CA THR A 637 -12.29 -3.30 18.46
C THR A 637 -13.44 -3.13 19.45
N ILE A 638 -14.19 -4.19 19.71
CA ILE A 638 -15.29 -4.14 20.67
C ILE A 638 -14.77 -4.24 22.10
N SER A 639 -15.03 -3.21 22.90
CA SER A 639 -14.62 -3.16 24.30
C SER A 639 -15.45 -4.14 25.12
N SER A 640 -14.81 -4.81 26.08
CA SER A 640 -15.48 -5.71 27.02
C SER A 640 -16.23 -4.92 28.10
N PHE A 641 -17.54 -5.13 28.22
CA PHE A 641 -18.36 -4.65 29.32
C PHE A 641 -19.64 -5.48 29.44
N THR A 642 -20.12 -5.62 30.66
CA THR A 642 -21.36 -6.33 30.98
C THR A 642 -22.45 -5.32 31.31
N TYR A 643 -23.54 -5.34 30.54
CA TYR A 643 -24.66 -4.41 30.70
C TYR A 643 -25.99 -5.10 30.38
N VAL A 644 -26.99 -4.91 31.23
CA VAL A 644 -28.29 -5.58 31.07
C VAL A 644 -29.44 -4.59 31.19
N LYS A 645 -30.52 -4.83 30.45
CA LYS A 645 -31.74 -4.02 30.52
C LYS A 645 -32.92 -4.90 30.93
N SER A 646 -33.82 -4.34 31.73
CA SER A 646 -35.11 -4.93 32.06
C SER A 646 -36.23 -3.98 31.62
N LYS A 647 -37.30 -4.54 31.05
CA LYS A 647 -38.45 -3.75 30.61
C LYS A 647 -39.74 -4.55 30.75
N MET A 648 -40.74 -3.96 31.40
CA MET A 648 -42.07 -4.55 31.55
C MET A 648 -42.98 -4.04 30.42
N PHE A 649 -43.79 -4.93 29.86
CA PHE A 649 -44.83 -4.58 28.91
C PHE A 649 -46.17 -5.14 29.35
N VAL A 650 -47.24 -4.54 28.86
CA VAL A 650 -48.62 -5.00 29.04
C VAL A 650 -49.38 -4.90 27.74
N LYS A 651 -50.36 -5.78 27.56
CA LYS A 651 -51.36 -5.63 26.52
C LYS A 651 -52.70 -6.17 26.99
N CYS A 652 -53.78 -5.67 26.40
CA CYS A 652 -55.07 -6.33 26.50
C CYS A 652 -54.98 -7.72 25.85
N GLY A 653 -55.66 -8.73 26.41
CA GLY A 653 -55.55 -10.12 25.91
C GLY A 653 -55.94 -10.30 24.44
N LEU A 654 -56.71 -9.35 23.90
CA LEU A 654 -57.13 -9.32 22.50
C LEU A 654 -56.23 -8.48 21.59
N ALA A 655 -55.30 -7.69 22.14
CA ALA A 655 -54.44 -6.80 21.38
C ALA A 655 -53.23 -7.51 20.76
N ASN A 656 -52.84 -7.04 19.57
CA ASN A 656 -51.68 -7.53 18.83
C ASN A 656 -50.36 -6.88 19.28
N GLU A 657 -50.41 -5.66 19.82
CA GLU A 657 -49.22 -4.87 20.20
C GLU A 657 -49.00 -4.85 21.72
N TRP A 658 -47.73 -4.82 22.12
CA TRP A 658 -47.30 -4.66 23.52
C TRP A 658 -47.07 -3.17 23.82
N ASN A 659 -47.60 -2.69 24.94
CA ASN A 659 -47.39 -1.33 25.44
C ASN A 659 -46.37 -1.35 26.59
N ASP A 660 -45.41 -0.43 26.58
CA ASP A 660 -44.33 -0.31 27.57
C ASP A 660 -44.50 0.85 28.55
N THR A 661 -45.52 1.67 28.35
CA THR A 661 -45.87 2.82 29.20
C THR A 661 -47.03 2.51 30.13
N GLY A 662 -48.00 1.75 29.63
CA GLY A 662 -49.24 1.50 30.33
C GLY A 662 -50.47 1.43 29.46
N ILE A 663 -51.56 0.92 30.03
CA ILE A 663 -52.89 0.85 29.40
C ILE A 663 -53.97 1.23 30.42
N ASN A 664 -55.11 1.70 29.91
CA ASN A 664 -56.31 1.87 30.71
C ASN A 664 -57.09 0.54 30.77
N VAL A 665 -57.56 0.16 31.95
CA VAL A 665 -58.21 -1.13 32.23
C VAL A 665 -59.43 -0.95 33.13
N LYS A 666 -60.38 -1.90 33.08
CA LYS A 666 -61.54 -1.94 33.98
C LYS A 666 -61.43 -3.05 35.03
N ASN A 667 -62.20 -2.89 36.10
CA ASN A 667 -62.42 -3.94 37.08
C ASN A 667 -62.85 -5.25 36.41
N GLY A 668 -62.16 -6.35 36.73
CA GLY A 668 -62.43 -7.69 36.23
C GLY A 668 -61.73 -8.07 34.92
N GLU A 669 -61.15 -7.11 34.19
CA GLU A 669 -60.45 -7.38 32.93
C GLU A 669 -59.16 -8.19 33.14
N VAL A 670 -58.81 -9.01 32.15
CA VAL A 670 -57.58 -9.81 32.11
C VAL A 670 -56.62 -9.21 31.09
N VAL A 671 -55.39 -8.98 31.50
CA VAL A 671 -54.31 -8.43 30.68
C VAL A 671 -53.12 -9.36 30.68
N ASP A 672 -52.36 -9.33 29.59
CA ASP A 672 -51.10 -10.07 29.48
C ASP A 672 -49.95 -9.13 29.86
N PHE A 673 -49.02 -9.63 30.67
CA PHE A 673 -47.78 -8.99 31.03
C PHE A 673 -46.61 -9.70 30.35
N LYS A 674 -45.56 -8.94 30.00
CA LYS A 674 -44.30 -9.47 29.50
C LYS A 674 -43.12 -8.83 30.21
N MET A 675 -42.37 -9.64 30.93
CA MET A 675 -41.06 -9.26 31.48
C MET A 675 -40.00 -9.53 30.42
N GLN A 676 -39.32 -8.49 29.94
CA GLN A 676 -38.23 -8.61 28.99
C GLN A 676 -36.90 -8.29 29.65
N PHE A 677 -36.00 -9.26 29.70
CA PHE A 677 -34.62 -9.11 30.15
C PHE A 677 -33.68 -9.22 28.96
N SER A 678 -32.76 -8.27 28.74
CA SER A 678 -31.84 -8.30 27.60
C SER A 678 -30.38 -8.07 27.98
N ASN A 679 -29.48 -8.77 27.30
CA ASN A 679 -28.05 -8.51 27.37
C ASN A 679 -27.71 -7.39 26.37
N ALA A 680 -27.48 -6.19 26.87
CA ALA A 680 -27.11 -5.02 26.08
C ALA A 680 -25.60 -4.71 26.18
N GLY A 681 -24.81 -5.60 26.81
CA GLY A 681 -23.36 -5.52 26.91
C GLY A 681 -22.66 -6.20 25.74
N SER A 682 -21.35 -6.35 25.84
CA SER A 682 -20.52 -7.08 24.87
C SER A 682 -20.01 -8.43 25.39
N THR A 683 -20.27 -8.75 26.65
CA THR A 683 -19.92 -10.05 27.26
C THR A 683 -21.18 -10.91 27.47
N PRO A 684 -21.09 -12.24 27.35
CA PRO A 684 -22.20 -13.13 27.72
C PRO A 684 -22.64 -12.93 29.18
N VAL A 685 -23.94 -13.06 29.44
CA VAL A 685 -24.54 -12.95 30.78
C VAL A 685 -25.31 -14.22 31.10
N VAL A 686 -25.18 -14.71 32.32
CA VAL A 686 -25.93 -15.87 32.81
C VAL A 686 -27.14 -15.40 33.59
N LEU A 687 -28.35 -15.62 33.07
CA LEU A 687 -29.63 -15.34 33.73
C LEU A 687 -30.13 -16.58 34.49
N SER A 688 -30.37 -16.45 35.79
CA SER A 688 -30.88 -17.56 36.61
C SER A 688 -32.35 -17.40 36.99
N GLU A 689 -32.79 -16.19 37.33
CA GLU A 689 -34.14 -15.95 37.86
C GLU A 689 -34.70 -14.59 37.39
N LEU A 690 -36.02 -14.54 37.09
CA LEU A 690 -36.81 -13.30 37.02
C LEU A 690 -37.90 -13.34 38.09
N ILE A 691 -38.09 -12.25 38.82
CA ILE A 691 -39.00 -12.16 39.97
C ILE A 691 -39.87 -10.92 39.87
N ASN A 692 -41.19 -11.10 39.92
CA ASN A 692 -42.17 -10.04 39.93
C ASN A 692 -42.92 -10.02 41.26
N LEU A 693 -43.09 -8.83 41.84
CA LEU A 693 -44.07 -8.58 42.89
C LEU A 693 -45.26 -7.93 42.19
N ARG A 694 -46.42 -8.59 42.22
CA ARG A 694 -47.61 -8.08 41.53
C ARG A 694 -47.95 -6.68 42.05
N PRO A 695 -48.51 -5.81 41.20
CA PRO A 695 -49.11 -4.57 41.67
C PRO A 695 -50.28 -4.86 42.61
N GLN A 696 -50.24 -4.30 43.81
CA GLN A 696 -51.31 -4.46 44.80
C GLN A 696 -51.30 -3.35 45.83
N ILE A 697 -52.44 -3.12 46.47
CA ILE A 697 -52.62 -2.09 47.49
C ILE A 697 -51.62 -2.31 48.63
N GLY A 698 -50.86 -1.26 48.96
CA GLY A 698 -49.84 -1.31 50.00
C GLY A 698 -48.48 -1.84 49.54
N ASP A 699 -48.21 -1.89 48.23
CA ASP A 699 -46.87 -2.19 47.72
C ASP A 699 -45.93 -0.97 47.81
N PHE A 700 -45.01 -1.00 48.77
CA PHE A 700 -44.27 0.19 49.16
C PHE A 700 -42.95 0.41 48.43
N PHE A 701 -42.35 -0.56 47.73
CA PHE A 701 -41.02 -0.38 47.14
C PHE A 701 -40.85 -1.07 45.78
N GLU A 702 -40.17 -0.35 44.88
CA GLU A 702 -39.63 -0.80 43.59
C GLU A 702 -38.11 -0.66 43.60
N PHE A 703 -37.42 -1.39 42.71
CA PHE A 703 -35.98 -1.35 42.46
C PHE A 703 -35.37 0.07 42.64
N GLY A 704 -34.85 0.37 43.84
CA GLY A 704 -34.47 1.72 44.28
C GLY A 704 -35.17 2.14 45.58
N SER A 705 -35.22 3.43 45.86
CA SER A 705 -35.85 4.00 47.08
C SER A 705 -37.30 4.46 46.83
N ASN A 706 -37.83 4.23 45.63
CA ASN A 706 -39.08 4.85 45.18
C ASN A 706 -40.28 3.95 45.49
N PRO A 707 -41.30 4.47 46.19
CA PRO A 707 -42.48 3.68 46.45
C PRO A 707 -43.36 3.50 45.23
N ARG A 708 -43.87 2.28 45.01
CA ARG A 708 -44.82 2.00 43.92
C ARG A 708 -46.15 2.68 44.19
N ASN A 709 -46.67 2.54 45.41
CA ASN A 709 -47.94 3.12 45.86
C ASN A 709 -49.11 2.78 44.91
N SER A 710 -49.21 1.51 44.52
CA SER A 710 -50.35 1.04 43.75
C SER A 710 -51.62 1.21 44.57
N THR A 711 -52.66 1.75 43.93
CA THR A 711 -54.00 1.91 44.50
C THR A 711 -55.01 0.92 43.89
N LEU A 712 -54.53 0.03 43.00
CA LEU A 712 -55.27 -1.04 42.35
C LEU A 712 -54.57 -2.39 42.57
N ASN A 713 -55.37 -3.47 42.57
CA ASN A 713 -54.88 -4.84 42.67
C ASN A 713 -54.85 -5.52 41.30
N ILE A 714 -53.72 -6.17 40.98
CA ILE A 714 -53.58 -7.05 39.83
C ILE A 714 -53.32 -8.46 40.34
N ASN A 715 -54.35 -9.29 40.38
CA ASN A 715 -54.20 -10.69 40.78
C ASN A 715 -53.61 -11.51 39.65
N TYR A 716 -52.63 -12.37 39.91
CA TYR A 716 -52.19 -13.33 38.90
C TYR A 716 -53.37 -14.20 38.47
N ASN A 717 -53.48 -14.41 37.16
CA ASN A 717 -54.44 -15.36 36.61
C ASN A 717 -53.69 -16.67 36.41
N CYS A 718 -54.09 -17.72 37.13
CA CYS A 718 -53.36 -18.98 37.35
C CYS A 718 -53.11 -19.85 36.08
N ASP A 719 -53.24 -19.27 34.89
CA ASP A 719 -52.76 -19.84 33.64
C ASP A 719 -51.23 -20.00 33.68
N LEU A 720 -50.71 -21.09 33.13
CA LEU A 720 -49.26 -21.35 33.08
C LEU A 720 -48.51 -20.25 32.31
N PRO A 721 -47.57 -19.53 32.95
CA PRO A 721 -46.69 -18.58 32.28
C PRO A 721 -45.81 -19.25 31.22
N LYS A 722 -45.31 -18.45 30.26
CA LYS A 722 -44.44 -18.94 29.18
C LYS A 722 -43.18 -18.10 29.11
N ALA A 723 -42.06 -18.74 28.77
CA ALA A 723 -40.78 -18.07 28.56
C ALA A 723 -40.28 -18.29 27.13
N PHE A 724 -39.70 -17.26 26.53
CA PHE A 724 -39.15 -17.29 25.17
C PHE A 724 -37.79 -16.60 25.10
N LEU A 725 -36.88 -17.15 24.31
CA LEU A 725 -35.64 -16.49 23.88
C LEU A 725 -35.92 -15.78 22.55
N ASN A 726 -35.52 -14.51 22.47
CA ASN A 726 -35.64 -13.66 21.28
C ASN A 726 -37.04 -13.67 20.64
N SER A 727 -38.09 -13.71 21.49
CA SER A 727 -39.51 -13.86 21.12
C SER A 727 -39.87 -15.07 20.21
N ALA A 728 -38.96 -16.03 20.00
CA ALA A 728 -39.16 -17.10 19.02
C ALA A 728 -39.01 -18.51 19.61
N THR A 729 -37.98 -18.73 20.43
CA THR A 729 -37.65 -20.07 20.93
C THR A 729 -38.25 -20.26 22.33
N ALA A 730 -39.16 -21.21 22.49
CA ALA A 730 -39.71 -21.54 23.81
C ALA A 730 -38.61 -22.04 24.75
N LEU A 731 -38.59 -21.51 25.98
CA LEU A 731 -37.64 -21.84 27.03
C LEU A 731 -38.31 -22.65 28.14
N SER A 732 -37.59 -23.65 28.67
CA SER A 732 -38.00 -24.35 29.89
C SER A 732 -37.67 -23.51 31.12
N ALA A 733 -38.71 -23.03 31.81
CA ALA A 733 -38.59 -22.31 33.08
C ALA A 733 -39.54 -22.91 34.12
N ASN A 734 -39.09 -22.97 35.37
CA ASN A 734 -39.90 -23.37 36.51
C ASN A 734 -40.55 -22.13 37.13
N PHE A 735 -41.86 -22.18 37.35
CA PHE A 735 -42.63 -21.07 37.91
C PHE A 735 -43.05 -21.37 39.34
N THR A 736 -42.76 -20.45 40.27
CA THR A 736 -43.12 -20.56 41.69
C THR A 736 -43.70 -19.25 42.21
N TYR A 737 -44.46 -19.32 43.30
CA TYR A 737 -45.24 -18.20 43.82
C TYR A 737 -45.07 -18.05 45.33
N ALA A 738 -45.28 -16.86 45.90
CA ALA A 738 -45.21 -16.66 47.35
C ALA A 738 -46.25 -15.66 47.87
N ASN A 739 -46.72 -15.87 49.10
CA ASN A 739 -47.83 -15.10 49.71
C ASN A 739 -47.39 -14.21 50.88
N ASN A 740 -46.11 -14.23 51.26
CA ASN A 740 -45.59 -13.42 52.36
C ASN A 740 -45.53 -11.91 52.00
N ASP A 741 -45.28 -11.12 53.03
CA ASP A 741 -45.35 -9.64 53.05
C ASP A 741 -44.67 -8.92 51.87
N VAL A 742 -45.19 -7.72 51.56
CA VAL A 742 -45.13 -7.07 50.24
C VAL A 742 -44.03 -6.01 50.06
N SER A 743 -42.80 -6.31 50.47
CA SER A 743 -41.66 -5.39 50.36
C SER A 743 -40.53 -5.98 49.50
N MET A 744 -40.25 -5.37 48.34
CA MET A 744 -39.12 -5.73 47.46
C MET A 744 -37.99 -4.70 47.61
N ASP A 745 -36.81 -5.14 48.10
CA ASP A 745 -35.58 -4.34 48.10
C ASP A 745 -34.67 -4.79 46.96
N ARG A 746 -34.04 -3.82 46.27
CA ARG A 746 -33.05 -4.06 45.21
C ARG A 746 -31.87 -4.90 45.71
N ASP A 747 -31.46 -4.70 46.95
CA ASP A 747 -30.31 -5.38 47.54
C ASP A 747 -30.63 -6.85 47.95
N MET A 748 -31.86 -7.35 47.75
CA MET A 748 -32.19 -8.76 48.05
C MET A 748 -31.48 -9.77 47.13
N PHE A 749 -31.02 -9.36 45.95
CA PHE A 749 -30.55 -10.30 44.92
C PHE A 749 -29.07 -10.15 44.57
N CYS A 750 -28.47 -8.96 44.70
CA CYS A 750 -27.03 -8.77 44.50
C CYS A 750 -26.51 -7.39 44.96
N PRO A 751 -25.66 -7.30 46.00
CA PRO A 751 -25.30 -8.34 46.96
C PRO A 751 -26.43 -8.57 47.98
N PRO A 752 -26.72 -9.83 48.37
CA PRO A 752 -27.85 -10.13 49.26
C PRO A 752 -27.69 -9.43 50.61
N LYS A 753 -28.58 -8.47 50.90
CA LYS A 753 -28.75 -7.88 52.23
C LYS A 753 -30.04 -8.38 52.88
N SER A 754 -30.07 -8.34 54.21
CA SER A 754 -31.19 -8.72 55.05
C SER A 754 -32.30 -7.66 55.16
N SER A 755 -32.27 -6.59 54.36
CA SER A 755 -33.36 -5.62 54.27
C SER A 755 -34.41 -6.11 53.26
N GLY A 756 -35.64 -6.29 53.72
CA GLY A 756 -36.77 -6.83 52.94
C GLY A 756 -37.23 -8.21 53.40
N ASN A 757 -38.43 -8.63 52.97
CA ASN A 757 -39.01 -9.92 53.33
C ASN A 757 -38.70 -10.96 52.25
N LEU A 758 -37.87 -11.97 52.57
CA LEU A 758 -37.54 -13.07 51.66
C LEU A 758 -38.79 -13.88 51.28
N PRO A 759 -39.13 -14.03 49.98
CA PRO A 759 -40.29 -14.80 49.55
C PRO A 759 -40.20 -16.29 49.92
N ASN A 760 -41.27 -16.84 50.48
CA ASN A 760 -41.39 -18.27 50.73
C ASN A 760 -42.11 -18.96 49.56
N TRP A 761 -41.33 -19.58 48.68
CA TRP A 761 -41.81 -20.11 47.40
C TRP A 761 -42.64 -21.39 47.55
N THR A 762 -43.81 -21.39 46.92
CA THR A 762 -44.78 -22.49 46.85
C THR A 762 -45.22 -22.70 45.40
N SER A 763 -46.04 -23.72 45.15
CA SER A 763 -46.60 -24.03 43.83
C SER A 763 -47.97 -23.37 43.56
N SER A 764 -48.63 -22.82 44.57
CA SER A 764 -49.97 -22.24 44.41
C SER A 764 -49.90 -20.78 43.97
N CYS A 765 -50.61 -20.43 42.91
CA CYS A 765 -50.73 -19.07 42.39
C CYS A 765 -51.86 -18.25 43.07
N ASP A 766 -52.72 -18.91 43.85
CA ASP A 766 -53.90 -18.28 44.44
C ASP A 766 -53.52 -17.25 45.51
N ASN A 767 -53.97 -16.01 45.30
CA ASN A 767 -53.68 -14.86 46.15
C ASN A 767 -52.19 -14.58 46.38
N SER A 768 -51.32 -15.06 45.49
CA SER A 768 -49.89 -14.86 45.62
C SER A 768 -49.45 -13.47 45.29
N ASN A 769 -48.56 -12.94 46.13
CA ASN A 769 -47.95 -11.62 45.99
C ASN A 769 -46.80 -11.68 44.99
N TRP A 770 -46.04 -12.76 45.01
CA TRP A 770 -44.80 -12.91 44.25
C TRP A 770 -44.92 -13.97 43.17
N PHE A 771 -44.23 -13.74 42.06
CA PHE A 771 -44.07 -14.65 40.94
C PHE A 771 -42.58 -14.76 40.62
N ARG A 772 -42.07 -15.98 40.46
CA ARG A 772 -40.68 -16.25 40.06
C ARG A 772 -40.62 -17.23 38.91
N ALA A 773 -39.84 -16.87 37.89
CA ALA A 773 -39.40 -17.75 36.82
C ALA A 773 -37.92 -18.12 37.04
N THR A 774 -37.63 -19.41 37.17
CA THR A 774 -36.27 -19.96 37.31
C THR A 774 -35.88 -20.71 36.04
N PHE A 775 -34.76 -20.34 35.42
CA PHE A 775 -34.28 -20.96 34.18
C PHE A 775 -33.35 -22.14 34.51
N LEU A 776 -33.70 -23.33 34.00
CA LEU A 776 -32.90 -24.54 34.20
C LEU A 776 -31.56 -24.43 33.46
N ASN A 777 -30.47 -24.92 34.07
CA ASN A 777 -29.10 -24.90 33.53
C ASN A 777 -28.45 -23.52 33.32
N ASN A 778 -28.85 -22.47 34.04
CA ASN A 778 -28.18 -21.16 34.00
C ASN A 778 -28.12 -20.58 32.57
N LEU A 779 -29.24 -20.04 32.09
CA LEU A 779 -29.42 -19.56 30.72
C LEU A 779 -28.37 -18.49 30.36
N THR A 780 -27.48 -18.82 29.43
CA THR A 780 -26.46 -17.89 28.93
C THR A 780 -27.04 -17.08 27.76
N LEU A 781 -27.04 -15.76 27.89
CA LEU A 781 -27.46 -14.81 26.88
C LEU A 781 -26.24 -14.17 26.25
N LEU A 782 -26.12 -14.28 24.92
CA LEU A 782 -25.10 -13.57 24.16
C LEU A 782 -25.48 -12.07 24.06
N PRO A 783 -24.53 -11.18 23.77
CA PRO A 783 -24.83 -9.79 23.40
C PRO A 783 -25.98 -9.71 22.39
N GLY A 784 -26.95 -8.84 22.67
CA GLY A 784 -28.14 -8.65 21.84
C GLY A 784 -29.29 -9.63 22.11
N ASP A 785 -29.06 -10.75 22.80
CA ASP A 785 -30.14 -11.68 23.17
C ASP A 785 -31.06 -11.09 24.25
N TYR A 786 -32.33 -11.51 24.23
CA TYR A 786 -33.31 -11.18 25.24
C TYR A 786 -34.26 -12.33 25.56
N VAL A 787 -34.78 -12.32 26.78
CA VAL A 787 -35.72 -13.29 27.32
C VAL A 787 -37.03 -12.59 27.64
N ASP A 788 -38.12 -13.11 27.09
CA ASP A 788 -39.47 -12.68 27.39
C ASP A 788 -40.15 -13.72 28.29
N VAL A 789 -40.68 -13.31 29.45
CA VAL A 789 -41.58 -14.11 30.28
C VAL A 789 -42.97 -13.49 30.26
N ILE A 790 -43.94 -14.24 29.74
CA ILE A 790 -45.33 -13.81 29.54
C ILE A 790 -46.24 -14.49 30.56
N PHE A 791 -47.01 -13.71 31.30
CA PHE A 791 -48.00 -14.18 32.28
C PHE A 791 -49.26 -13.30 32.24
N LYS A 792 -50.35 -13.76 32.87
CA LYS A 792 -51.62 -13.03 32.87
C LYS A 792 -51.95 -12.47 34.24
N GLY A 793 -52.62 -11.32 34.27
CA GLY A 793 -53.18 -10.74 35.49
C GLY A 793 -54.60 -10.26 35.31
N ARG A 794 -55.41 -10.39 36.36
CA ARG A 794 -56.78 -9.89 36.46
C ARG A 794 -56.80 -8.63 37.30
N VAL A 795 -57.35 -7.57 36.74
CA VAL A 795 -57.52 -6.28 37.41
C VAL A 795 -58.67 -6.37 38.41
N THR A 796 -58.46 -5.88 39.63
CA THR A 796 -59.49 -5.80 40.67
C THR A 796 -59.41 -4.44 41.39
N GLY A 797 -60.56 -3.78 41.54
CA GLY A 797 -60.68 -2.42 42.11
C GLY A 797 -61.44 -1.46 41.19
N THR A 798 -62.00 -0.39 41.75
CA THR A 798 -62.95 0.50 41.05
C THR A 798 -62.30 1.70 40.34
N GLU A 799 -61.23 2.30 40.88
CA GLU A 799 -60.50 3.42 40.26
C GLU A 799 -59.08 3.53 40.83
N GLY A 800 -58.09 3.92 40.03
CA GLY A 800 -56.73 4.18 40.51
C GLY A 800 -55.60 3.82 39.54
N LYS A 801 -54.38 3.66 40.07
CA LYS A 801 -53.19 3.26 39.33
C LYS A 801 -52.53 2.04 39.95
N ALA A 802 -52.08 1.10 39.11
CA ALA A 802 -51.26 -0.04 39.49
C ALA A 802 -49.90 0.09 38.82
N PHE A 803 -48.82 -0.13 39.56
CA PHE A 803 -47.48 -0.03 39.01
C PHE A 803 -46.75 -1.36 39.06
N ASN A 804 -46.18 -1.77 37.92
CA ASN A 804 -45.54 -3.06 37.78
C ASN A 804 -44.08 -2.97 37.32
N SER A 805 -43.25 -3.82 37.90
CA SER A 805 -41.84 -4.00 37.54
C SER A 805 -41.32 -5.33 38.09
N PHE A 806 -40.18 -5.79 37.60
CA PHE A 806 -39.59 -7.06 38.01
C PHE A 806 -38.10 -6.92 38.27
N SER A 807 -37.61 -7.78 39.14
CA SER A 807 -36.19 -7.96 39.46
C SER A 807 -35.64 -9.20 38.76
N PHE A 808 -34.32 -9.31 38.69
CA PHE A 808 -33.63 -10.39 38.02
C PHE A 808 -32.38 -10.80 38.79
N ARG A 809 -31.96 -12.05 38.59
CA ARG A 809 -30.71 -12.57 39.12
C ARG A 809 -29.82 -13.04 37.97
N VAL A 810 -28.62 -12.49 37.95
CA VAL A 810 -27.58 -12.75 36.94
C VAL A 810 -26.27 -13.15 37.62
N GLY A 811 -25.43 -13.91 36.92
CA GLY A 811 -24.12 -14.33 37.44
C GLY A 811 -23.18 -13.14 37.71
N GLY A 812 -22.91 -12.87 38.98
CA GLY A 812 -22.04 -11.76 39.44
C GLY A 812 -22.83 -10.48 39.80
N CYS A 813 -22.49 -9.84 40.93
CA CYS A 813 -23.25 -8.69 41.45
C CYS A 813 -22.79 -7.31 40.92
N ASN A 814 -21.73 -7.25 40.11
CA ASN A 814 -21.14 -6.01 39.60
C ASN A 814 -21.56 -5.72 38.16
N ILE A 815 -22.83 -5.95 37.81
CA ILE A 815 -23.34 -5.72 36.45
C ILE A 815 -24.03 -4.35 36.40
N LEU A 816 -23.65 -3.54 35.42
CA LEU A 816 -24.34 -2.29 35.13
C LEU A 816 -25.75 -2.61 34.57
N SER A 817 -26.78 -1.95 35.08
CA SER A 817 -28.15 -2.14 34.59
C SER A 817 -28.91 -0.82 34.47
N ALA A 818 -29.76 -0.73 33.45
CA ALA A 818 -30.75 0.34 33.38
C ALA A 818 -31.77 0.20 34.52
N ASN A 819 -32.28 1.32 35.05
CA ASN A 819 -33.40 1.28 35.99
C ASN A 819 -34.59 0.54 35.35
N SER A 820 -35.29 -0.29 36.13
CA SER A 820 -36.50 -0.95 35.67
C SER A 820 -37.54 0.12 35.33
N ASN A 821 -37.98 0.18 34.07
CA ASN A 821 -39.05 1.10 33.70
C ASN A 821 -40.35 0.67 34.39
N LYS A 822 -40.92 1.59 35.19
CA LYS A 822 -42.20 1.42 35.89
C LYS A 822 -43.34 1.39 34.88
N LEU A 823 -44.00 0.24 34.73
CA LEU A 823 -45.19 0.13 33.90
C LEU A 823 -46.41 0.63 34.70
N THR A 824 -47.20 1.53 34.14
CA THR A 824 -48.41 2.05 34.79
C THR A 824 -49.68 1.45 34.21
N LEU A 825 -50.57 0.90 35.03
CA LEU A 825 -51.93 0.56 34.64
C LEU A 825 -52.86 1.55 35.29
N GLU A 826 -53.81 2.08 34.56
CA GLU A 826 -54.79 3.03 35.07
C GLU A 826 -56.19 2.45 34.93
N ASN A 827 -57.04 2.65 35.93
CA ASN A 827 -58.49 2.51 35.79
C ASN A 827 -59.09 3.85 36.16
N ASN A 828 -59.46 4.64 35.16
CA ASN A 828 -60.03 5.98 35.33
C ASN A 828 -61.55 5.99 35.44
N ASN A 829 -62.21 4.82 35.45
CA ASN A 829 -63.66 4.67 35.54
C ASN A 829 -64.48 5.39 34.44
N THR A 830 -63.84 5.93 33.37
CA THR A 830 -64.51 6.70 32.30
C THR A 830 -64.99 5.84 31.12
N GLY A 831 -65.03 4.51 31.27
CA GLY A 831 -65.75 3.63 30.35
C GLY A 831 -64.96 3.02 29.18
N VAL A 832 -63.66 3.28 29.00
CA VAL A 832 -62.85 2.66 27.93
C VAL A 832 -61.72 1.81 28.54
N GLY A 833 -61.95 0.50 28.64
CA GLY A 833 -60.97 -0.51 29.07
C GLY A 833 -60.53 -1.37 27.86
N CYS A 834 -60.15 -2.62 28.09
CA CYS A 834 -59.73 -3.58 27.06
C CYS A 834 -60.81 -4.03 26.04
N ASN A 835 -61.88 -3.25 25.85
CA ASN A 835 -63.04 -3.55 25.00
C ASN A 835 -63.17 -2.67 23.74
N SER A 836 -62.12 -1.98 23.27
CA SER A 836 -62.16 -1.27 21.97
C SER A 836 -62.10 -2.26 20.78
N CYS A 837 -62.88 -2.01 19.72
CA CYS A 837 -62.90 -2.85 18.52
C CYS A 837 -61.56 -2.85 17.76
N THR A 838 -60.74 -1.81 17.91
CA THR A 838 -59.44 -1.71 17.24
C THR A 838 -58.45 -2.72 17.81
N LEU A 839 -58.70 -3.23 19.03
CA LEU A 839 -57.86 -4.20 19.68
C LEU A 839 -57.93 -5.57 19.00
N THR A 840 -59.13 -5.98 18.55
CA THR A 840 -59.38 -7.28 17.90
C THR A 840 -59.46 -7.23 16.39
N ASN A 841 -59.75 -6.07 15.81
CA ASN A 841 -59.98 -5.97 14.37
C ASN A 841 -58.64 -6.02 13.61
N PRO A 842 -58.38 -7.05 12.79
CA PRO A 842 -57.12 -7.20 12.06
C PRO A 842 -56.85 -6.07 11.07
N HIS A 843 -57.87 -5.32 10.68
CA HIS A 843 -57.79 -4.21 9.73
C HIS A 843 -57.47 -2.86 10.39
N ALA A 844 -57.56 -2.77 11.73
CA ALA A 844 -57.33 -1.53 12.46
C ALA A 844 -55.88 -1.01 12.35
N ALA A 845 -54.90 -1.91 12.36
CA ALA A 845 -53.48 -1.55 12.20
C ALA A 845 -53.17 -0.96 10.80
N GLU A 846 -53.82 -1.50 9.77
CA GLU A 846 -53.69 -1.01 8.41
C GLU A 846 -54.40 0.35 8.25
N MET A 847 -55.58 0.54 8.84
CA MET A 847 -56.26 1.85 8.86
C MET A 847 -55.43 2.93 9.56
N LYS A 848 -54.85 2.59 10.71
CA LYS A 848 -53.90 3.45 11.41
C LYS A 848 -52.75 3.86 10.50
N THR A 849 -52.13 2.90 9.82
CA THR A 849 -51.01 3.15 8.91
C THR A 849 -51.40 4.05 7.74
N LEU A 850 -52.57 3.83 7.13
CA LEU A 850 -53.07 4.68 6.04
C LEU A 850 -53.25 6.13 6.47
N PHE A 851 -53.81 6.34 7.67
CA PHE A 851 -53.97 7.70 8.22
C PHE A 851 -52.62 8.35 8.56
N GLU A 852 -51.70 7.63 9.18
CA GLU A 852 -50.35 8.13 9.50
C GLU A 852 -49.58 8.54 8.23
N ASN A 853 -49.73 7.76 7.15
CA ASN A 853 -49.16 8.08 5.84
C ASN A 853 -49.77 9.35 5.22
N LEU A 854 -51.09 9.54 5.33
CA LEU A 854 -51.74 10.77 4.90
C LEU A 854 -51.20 11.98 5.66
N MET A 855 -51.09 11.88 6.99
CA MET A 855 -50.52 12.95 7.81
C MET A 855 -49.08 13.27 7.45
N LYS A 856 -48.26 12.23 7.25
CA LYS A 856 -46.88 12.37 6.81
C LYS A 856 -46.80 13.11 5.47
N ASN A 857 -47.60 12.71 4.49
CA ASN A 857 -47.65 13.34 3.17
C ASN A 857 -47.98 14.84 3.28
N ILE A 858 -49.08 15.17 3.97
CA ILE A 858 -49.56 16.54 4.13
C ILE A 858 -48.51 17.42 4.82
N LEU A 859 -47.91 16.93 5.91
CA LEU A 859 -46.91 17.68 6.65
C LEU A 859 -45.61 17.84 5.86
N THR A 860 -45.15 16.80 5.16
CA THR A 860 -43.96 16.88 4.28
C THR A 860 -44.19 17.87 3.14
N ARG A 861 -45.37 17.89 2.50
CA ARG A 861 -45.70 18.90 1.48
C ARG A 861 -45.63 20.32 2.04
N LYS A 862 -46.17 20.54 3.23
CA LYS A 862 -46.10 21.85 3.92
C LYS A 862 -44.67 22.25 4.27
N ILE A 863 -43.86 21.30 4.74
CA ILE A 863 -42.45 21.48 5.06
C ILE A 863 -41.63 21.84 3.82
N ASN A 864 -41.93 21.20 2.69
CA ASN A 864 -41.28 21.42 1.40
C ASN A 864 -41.74 22.70 0.69
N GLY A 865 -42.52 23.55 1.36
CA GLY A 865 -42.84 24.90 0.90
C GLY A 865 -44.19 25.08 0.22
N GLU A 866 -45.04 24.04 0.16
CA GLU A 866 -46.39 24.23 -0.37
C GLU A 866 -47.23 25.15 0.52
N SER A 867 -47.92 26.10 -0.11
CA SER A 867 -48.85 27.01 0.56
C SER A 867 -50.13 26.27 1.01
N ASP A 868 -50.84 26.83 1.99
CA ASP A 868 -52.09 26.24 2.47
C ASP A 868 -53.12 26.10 1.34
N ALA A 869 -53.15 27.06 0.41
CA ALA A 869 -54.01 27.04 -0.76
C ALA A 869 -53.67 25.92 -1.76
N GLN A 870 -52.41 25.48 -1.85
CA GLN A 870 -52.00 24.38 -2.73
C GLN A 870 -52.35 23.01 -2.15
N ILE A 871 -52.35 22.89 -0.82
CA ILE A 871 -52.76 21.67 -0.12
C ILE A 871 -54.29 21.59 -0.06
N ASN A 872 -54.97 22.73 0.13
CA ASN A 872 -56.42 22.82 0.09
C ASN A 872 -56.95 22.50 -1.32
N GLY A 873 -57.88 21.56 -1.41
CA GLY A 873 -58.40 21.01 -2.67
C GLY A 873 -57.53 19.92 -3.30
N SER A 874 -56.40 19.55 -2.70
CA SER A 874 -55.55 18.46 -3.20
C SER A 874 -56.11 17.08 -2.84
N ALA A 875 -55.81 16.08 -3.67
CA ALA A 875 -56.21 14.68 -3.50
C ALA A 875 -54.97 13.78 -3.45
N PRO A 876 -54.21 13.76 -2.33
CA PRO A 876 -53.02 12.94 -2.21
C PRO A 876 -53.38 11.45 -2.34
N ALA A 877 -52.44 10.64 -2.83
CA ALA A 877 -52.68 9.22 -3.09
C ALA A 877 -53.11 8.47 -1.81
N GLU A 878 -52.54 8.85 -0.67
CA GLU A 878 -52.86 8.31 0.65
C GLU A 878 -54.31 8.60 1.05
N LEU A 879 -54.87 9.74 0.66
CA LEU A 879 -56.29 10.06 0.88
C LEU A 879 -57.20 9.18 0.03
N LEU A 880 -56.82 8.89 -1.23
CA LEU A 880 -57.61 8.03 -2.11
C LEU A 880 -57.73 6.61 -1.57
N VAL A 881 -56.67 6.10 -0.93
CA VAL A 881 -56.66 4.77 -0.30
C VAL A 881 -57.48 4.78 1.00
N LEU A 882 -57.42 5.86 1.77
CA LEU A 882 -58.20 6.01 3.01
C LEU A 882 -59.69 6.29 2.76
N ARG A 883 -60.03 6.78 1.56
CA ARG A 883 -61.36 7.20 1.13
C ARG A 883 -62.51 6.26 1.51
N PRO A 884 -62.42 4.93 1.31
CA PRO A 884 -63.54 4.02 1.63
C PRO A 884 -63.89 3.98 3.12
N TYR A 885 -62.99 4.46 3.98
CA TYR A 885 -63.11 4.40 5.44
C TYR A 885 -63.46 5.77 6.05
N ILE A 886 -63.71 6.77 5.21
CA ILE A 886 -64.09 8.10 5.68
C ILE A 886 -65.62 8.20 5.71
N SER A 887 -66.20 8.35 6.91
CA SER A 887 -67.66 8.33 7.11
C SER A 887 -68.36 9.62 6.62
N SER A 888 -67.62 10.73 6.46
CA SER A 888 -68.18 12.03 6.04
C SER A 888 -67.56 12.56 4.74
N GLY A 889 -68.37 13.01 3.78
CA GLY A 889 -67.91 13.74 2.58
C GLY A 889 -67.11 12.94 1.55
N GLY A 890 -66.93 11.64 1.78
CA GLY A 890 -66.31 10.71 0.84
C GLY A 890 -64.85 10.99 0.52
N GLY A 891 -64.14 11.83 1.30
CA GLY A 891 -62.68 11.95 1.30
C GLY A 891 -62.02 12.20 -0.06
N ASN A 892 -62.67 12.88 -1.01
CA ASN A 892 -62.11 13.01 -2.36
C ASN A 892 -60.96 14.02 -2.45
N LYS A 893 -60.93 15.00 -1.54
CA LYS A 893 -59.94 16.08 -1.47
C LYS A 893 -59.76 16.51 -0.01
N ILE A 894 -58.66 17.18 0.28
CA ILE A 894 -58.45 17.90 1.54
C ILE A 894 -59.19 19.23 1.45
N TYR A 895 -60.03 19.54 2.44
CA TYR A 895 -60.75 20.81 2.55
C TYR A 895 -60.29 21.58 3.80
N ASN A 896 -60.53 22.89 3.80
CA ASN A 896 -60.30 23.78 4.95
C ASN A 896 -58.89 23.65 5.56
N PHE A 897 -57.88 23.38 4.72
CA PHE A 897 -56.51 23.21 5.17
C PHE A 897 -55.93 24.54 5.68
N VAL A 898 -55.45 24.55 6.92
CA VAL A 898 -54.78 25.70 7.54
C VAL A 898 -53.61 25.20 8.37
N SER A 899 -52.47 25.87 8.23
CA SER A 899 -51.29 25.63 9.06
C SER A 899 -50.87 26.89 9.83
N THR A 900 -50.32 26.69 11.03
CA THR A 900 -49.75 27.77 11.86
C THR A 900 -48.27 27.52 12.06
N LYS A 901 -47.46 28.58 12.07
CA LYS A 901 -46.03 28.51 12.37
C LYS A 901 -45.67 29.44 13.53
N ASN A 902 -44.65 29.06 14.31
CA ASN A 902 -44.08 29.91 15.35
C ASN A 902 -43.02 30.88 14.79
N ALA A 903 -42.44 31.71 15.68
CA ALA A 903 -41.40 32.68 15.34
C ALA A 903 -40.12 32.06 14.74
N GLN A 904 -39.87 30.76 14.99
CA GLN A 904 -38.77 29.98 14.41
C GLN A 904 -39.16 29.31 13.08
N ASN A 905 -40.27 29.72 12.46
CA ASN A 905 -40.81 29.18 11.21
C ASN A 905 -41.13 27.66 11.26
N LYS A 906 -41.31 27.09 12.46
CA LYS A 906 -41.72 25.70 12.65
C LYS A 906 -43.23 25.59 12.67
N ILE A 907 -43.78 24.53 12.08
CA ILE A 907 -45.22 24.25 12.06
C ILE A 907 -45.68 23.88 13.48
N THR A 908 -46.61 24.64 14.06
CA THR A 908 -47.17 24.38 15.39
C THR A 908 -48.58 23.79 15.36
N SER A 909 -49.30 23.95 14.25
CA SER A 909 -50.56 23.24 14.05
C SER A 909 -50.89 23.07 12.58
N VAL A 910 -51.67 22.03 12.30
CA VAL A 910 -52.30 21.78 11.00
C VAL A 910 -53.74 21.33 11.26
N LYS A 911 -54.69 21.91 10.55
CA LYS A 911 -56.11 21.49 10.57
C LYS A 911 -56.64 21.34 9.15
N PHE A 912 -57.49 20.35 8.94
CA PHE A 912 -58.21 20.15 7.67
C PHE A 912 -59.43 19.26 7.86
N SER A 913 -60.29 19.18 6.84
CA SER A 913 -61.47 18.33 6.77
C SER A 913 -61.49 17.48 5.50
N PHE A 914 -62.31 16.44 5.50
CA PHE A 914 -62.59 15.59 4.36
C PHE A 914 -63.82 16.05 3.55
N THR A 915 -64.51 17.09 4.03
CA THR A 915 -65.70 17.71 3.42
C THR A 915 -65.62 19.24 3.54
N ALA A 916 -66.24 19.95 2.60
CA ALA A 916 -66.33 21.41 2.63
C ALA A 916 -67.17 21.94 3.82
N ASP A 917 -68.13 21.15 4.30
CA ASP A 917 -69.10 21.54 5.34
C ASP A 917 -68.55 21.34 6.75
N SER A 918 -67.50 20.51 6.92
CA SER A 918 -66.84 20.30 8.21
C SER A 918 -65.78 21.35 8.46
N GLN A 919 -65.79 21.98 9.65
CA GLN A 919 -64.76 22.95 10.05
C GLN A 919 -63.35 22.33 10.07
N ASN A 920 -63.21 21.16 10.69
CA ASN A 920 -62.03 20.31 10.65
C ASN A 920 -62.39 18.89 11.10
N ASP A 921 -61.86 17.89 10.42
CA ASP A 921 -61.93 16.48 10.81
C ASP A 921 -60.64 16.01 11.43
N VAL A 922 -59.53 16.67 11.09
CA VAL A 922 -58.21 16.43 11.64
C VAL A 922 -57.65 17.73 12.20
N TRP A 923 -57.14 17.67 13.42
CA TRP A 923 -56.40 18.76 14.04
C TRP A 923 -55.15 18.21 14.72
N PHE A 924 -54.01 18.55 14.16
CA PHE A 924 -52.68 18.24 14.68
C PHE A 924 -52.09 19.48 15.35
N VAL A 925 -51.59 19.33 16.57
CA VAL A 925 -50.97 20.39 17.36
C VAL A 925 -49.62 19.91 17.87
N GLU A 926 -48.60 20.76 17.69
CA GLU A 926 -47.27 20.62 18.26
C GLU A 926 -46.81 22.00 18.74
N GLU A 927 -47.13 22.36 19.98
CA GLU A 927 -46.95 23.74 20.47
C GLU A 927 -45.50 24.24 20.39
N ASN A 928 -44.53 23.34 20.58
CA ASN A 928 -43.09 23.66 20.50
C ASN A 928 -42.55 23.76 19.07
N GLY A 929 -43.40 23.49 18.07
CA GLY A 929 -43.06 23.47 16.66
C GLY A 929 -42.42 22.14 16.24
N LEU A 930 -42.95 21.58 15.16
CA LEU A 930 -42.52 20.31 14.60
C LEU A 930 -41.04 20.34 14.23
N ILE A 931 -40.28 19.38 14.78
CA ILE A 931 -38.87 19.17 14.43
C ILE A 931 -38.84 18.23 13.23
N TYR A 932 -38.31 18.71 12.12
CA TYR A 932 -38.11 17.94 10.92
C TYR A 932 -36.69 18.15 10.42
N ASN A 933 -36.16 17.15 9.72
CA ASN A 933 -34.92 17.31 8.98
C ASN A 933 -35.23 18.07 7.67
N PRO A 934 -34.72 19.30 7.48
CA PRO A 934 -34.99 20.09 6.29
C PRO A 934 -34.41 19.49 5.00
N GLU A 935 -33.42 18.60 5.07
CA GLU A 935 -32.73 18.02 3.90
C GLU A 935 -33.48 16.83 3.27
N VAL A 936 -34.30 16.12 4.05
CA VAL A 936 -35.03 14.92 3.60
C VAL A 936 -36.53 15.00 3.86
N GLY A 937 -37.02 16.14 4.35
CA GLY A 937 -38.42 16.33 4.75
C GLY A 937 -38.90 15.30 5.80
N PHE A 938 -37.95 14.71 6.54
CA PHE A 938 -38.22 13.63 7.47
C PHE A 938 -38.75 14.19 8.78
N ILE A 939 -39.97 13.77 9.11
CA ILE A 939 -40.65 14.03 10.37
C ILE A 939 -40.37 12.83 11.27
N ASP A 940 -39.92 13.08 12.50
CA ASP A 940 -39.76 11.99 13.47
C ASP A 940 -41.11 11.23 13.59
N PRO A 941 -41.13 9.90 13.34
CA PRO A 941 -42.35 9.10 13.41
C PRO A 941 -43.07 9.22 14.75
N SER A 942 -42.37 9.58 15.84
CA SER A 942 -42.97 9.83 17.15
C SER A 942 -44.06 10.91 17.14
N TYR A 943 -44.00 11.88 16.22
CA TYR A 943 -45.02 12.93 16.07
C TYR A 943 -46.34 12.42 15.47
N LEU A 944 -46.29 11.35 14.67
CA LEU A 944 -47.42 10.90 13.84
C LEU A 944 -48.11 9.66 14.38
N LYS A 945 -47.51 8.98 15.36
CA LYS A 945 -48.09 7.76 15.94
C LYS A 945 -49.39 8.07 16.67
N ILE A 946 -50.49 7.52 16.16
CA ILE A 946 -51.79 7.61 16.83
C ILE A 946 -52.07 6.39 17.71
N ASP A 947 -52.76 6.62 18.83
CA ASP A 947 -53.19 5.57 19.75
C ASP A 947 -54.69 5.31 19.53
N THR A 948 -54.98 4.29 18.74
CA THR A 948 -56.35 3.89 18.40
C THR A 948 -57.00 3.02 19.47
N THR A 949 -56.32 2.71 20.57
CA THR A 949 -56.90 1.93 21.68
C THR A 949 -58.06 2.67 22.37
N LEU A 950 -58.10 3.99 22.21
CA LEU A 950 -59.15 4.88 22.71
C LEU A 950 -60.29 5.09 21.70
N TYR A 951 -60.26 4.40 20.55
CA TYR A 951 -61.29 4.54 19.51
C TYR A 951 -62.62 3.92 19.94
N ILE A 952 -63.70 4.68 19.74
CA ILE A 952 -65.08 4.30 20.06
C ILE A 952 -65.92 4.22 18.77
N SER A 953 -65.95 5.29 17.97
CA SER A 953 -66.64 5.34 16.68
C SER A 953 -66.08 6.45 15.78
N SER A 954 -66.39 6.38 14.48
CA SER A 954 -65.97 7.39 13.49
C SER A 954 -66.57 8.77 13.75
N GLU A 955 -67.74 8.85 14.39
CA GLU A 955 -68.46 10.12 14.59
C GLU A 955 -67.92 10.95 15.77
N GLN A 956 -67.06 10.36 16.62
CA GLN A 956 -66.45 11.03 17.76
C GLN A 956 -64.98 11.36 17.48
N TYR A 957 -64.46 12.42 18.13
CA TYR A 957 -63.03 12.71 18.05
C TYR A 957 -62.23 11.68 18.85
N LEU A 958 -61.40 10.92 18.14
CA LEU A 958 -60.26 10.22 18.73
C LEU A 958 -59.16 11.26 19.02
N THR A 959 -58.80 11.43 20.29
CA THR A 959 -57.70 12.30 20.71
C THR A 959 -56.51 11.47 21.16
N THR A 960 -55.36 11.65 20.51
CA THR A 960 -54.08 11.06 20.92
C THR A 960 -53.12 12.17 21.37
N CYS A 961 -52.58 12.06 22.58
CA CYS A 961 -51.52 12.95 23.05
C CYS A 961 -50.14 12.41 22.64
N ARG A 962 -49.20 13.32 22.38
CA ARG A 962 -47.82 12.95 22.05
C ARG A 962 -47.16 12.32 23.26
N LYS A 963 -46.41 11.25 23.01
CA LYS A 963 -45.52 10.65 24.02
C LYS A 963 -44.16 11.32 23.92
N THR A 964 -43.80 12.10 24.92
CA THR A 964 -42.48 12.76 25.04
C THR A 964 -41.66 12.08 26.14
N LEU A 965 -40.36 12.32 26.14
CA LEU A 965 -39.50 11.90 27.25
C LEU A 965 -39.36 13.09 28.21
N ASP A 966 -39.56 12.87 29.50
CA ASP A 966 -39.20 13.86 30.52
C ASP A 966 -37.66 13.98 30.65
N ASN A 967 -37.23 14.94 31.48
CA ASN A 967 -35.81 15.20 31.74
C ASN A 967 -35.05 14.00 32.36
N ASN A 968 -35.76 12.96 32.77
CA ASN A 968 -35.23 11.72 33.32
C ASN A 968 -35.37 10.54 32.36
N GLY A 969 -35.83 10.77 31.11
CA GLY A 969 -36.05 9.73 30.10
C GLY A 969 -37.33 8.90 30.32
N GLY A 970 -38.22 9.31 31.22
CA GLY A 970 -39.53 8.72 31.42
C GLY A 970 -40.50 9.16 30.32
N ILE A 971 -41.30 8.24 29.77
CA ILE A 971 -42.28 8.60 28.75
C ILE A 971 -43.49 9.27 29.43
N THR A 972 -43.74 10.52 29.10
CA THR A 972 -44.89 11.30 29.57
C THR A 972 -45.82 11.62 28.41
N ALA A 973 -47.12 11.67 28.66
CA ALA A 973 -48.08 12.16 27.68
C ALA A 973 -48.13 13.69 27.75
N ASP A 974 -47.66 14.34 26.69
CA ASP A 974 -47.82 15.78 26.51
C ASP A 974 -49.09 16.04 25.71
N CYS A 975 -50.17 16.39 26.40
CA CYS A 975 -51.43 16.72 25.74
C CYS A 975 -51.51 18.16 25.23
N ASN A 976 -50.43 18.96 25.39
CA ASN A 976 -50.29 20.23 24.68
C ASN A 976 -49.92 19.97 23.21
N SER A 977 -49.21 18.87 22.93
CA SER A 977 -48.99 18.35 21.58
C SER A 977 -49.90 17.14 21.30
N LYS A 978 -51.00 17.33 20.56
CA LYS A 978 -52.04 16.30 20.36
C LYS A 978 -52.54 16.22 18.92
N THR A 979 -53.06 15.05 18.56
CA THR A 979 -53.78 14.81 17.32
C THR A 979 -55.23 14.46 17.63
N GLN A 980 -56.17 15.19 17.04
CA GLN A 980 -57.59 14.89 17.09
C GLN A 980 -58.07 14.50 15.71
N VAL A 981 -58.78 13.39 15.60
CA VAL A 981 -59.30 12.87 14.35
C VAL A 981 -60.72 12.36 14.50
N ARG A 982 -61.58 12.67 13.54
CA ARG A 982 -62.94 12.13 13.40
C ARG A 982 -63.24 11.78 11.95
N HIS A 983 -64.36 11.12 11.73
CA HIS A 983 -64.89 10.63 10.47
C HIS A 983 -64.01 9.61 9.75
N ILE A 984 -63.14 8.91 10.48
CA ILE A 984 -62.40 7.75 9.97
C ILE A 984 -62.85 6.53 10.76
N ASP A 985 -63.26 5.49 10.04
CA ASP A 985 -63.53 4.18 10.63
C ASP A 985 -62.22 3.41 10.82
N PHE A 986 -61.69 3.43 12.05
CA PHE A 986 -60.51 2.64 12.43
C PHE A 986 -60.85 1.16 12.71
N CYS A 987 -62.12 0.74 12.64
CA CYS A 987 -62.58 -0.63 12.84
C CYS A 987 -63.46 -1.16 11.69
N PRO A 988 -63.02 -1.08 10.42
CA PRO A 988 -63.88 -1.46 9.32
C PRO A 988 -64.24 -2.94 9.38
N SER A 989 -65.50 -3.25 9.09
CA SER A 989 -66.01 -4.63 9.08
C SER A 989 -65.43 -5.47 7.92
N ARG A 990 -64.95 -4.82 6.84
CA ARG A 990 -64.20 -5.40 5.69
C ARG A 990 -63.36 -4.32 5.01
N PHE A 991 -62.27 -4.70 4.35
CA PHE A 991 -61.65 -3.87 3.30
C PHE A 991 -62.62 -3.76 2.13
N CYS A 992 -63.08 -2.55 1.79
CA CYS A 992 -63.69 -2.34 0.49
C CYS A 992 -62.59 -2.51 -0.56
N SER A 993 -62.63 -3.61 -1.33
CA SER A 993 -61.74 -3.79 -2.48
C SER A 993 -61.83 -2.55 -3.39
N PRO A 994 -60.71 -2.08 -3.97
CA PRO A 994 -60.76 -1.05 -5.00
C PRO A 994 -61.67 -1.56 -6.12
N ILE A 995 -62.60 -0.71 -6.57
CA ILE A 995 -63.41 -0.99 -7.76
C ILE A 995 -62.43 -1.02 -8.94
N ASN A 996 -62.01 -2.21 -9.35
CA ASN A 996 -61.37 -2.41 -10.64
C ASN A 996 -62.41 -2.09 -11.70
N SER A 997 -62.25 -0.95 -12.37
CA SER A 997 -63.02 -0.58 -13.55
C SER A 997 -62.85 -1.67 -14.62
N GLU A 998 -63.96 -2.33 -14.97
CA GLU A 998 -64.07 -3.11 -16.19
C GLU A 998 -63.80 -2.20 -17.40
N ILE A 999 -62.72 -2.49 -18.14
CA ILE A 999 -62.55 -1.99 -19.50
C ILE A 999 -63.52 -2.78 -20.37
N LYS A 1000 -64.65 -2.16 -20.76
CA LYS A 1000 -65.40 -2.61 -21.93
C LYS A 1000 -64.59 -2.25 -23.16
N ILE A 1001 -64.08 -3.27 -23.85
CA ILE A 1001 -63.63 -3.13 -25.23
C ILE A 1001 -64.89 -3.17 -26.09
N GLY A 1002 -65.25 -2.03 -26.67
CA GLY A 1002 -66.18 -1.94 -27.79
C GLY A 1002 -65.41 -2.02 -29.10
N ASP A 1003 -66.08 -2.53 -30.13
CA ASP A 1003 -65.59 -2.84 -31.49
C ASP A 1003 -64.64 -1.82 -32.13
#